data_AF-A0A352DT81-F1
#
_entry.id   AF-A0A352DT81-F1
#
_cell.length_a   1.000
_cell.length_b   1.000
_cell.length_c   1.000
_cell.angle_alpha   90.00
_cell.angle_beta   90.00
_cell.angle_gamma   90.00
#
_symmetry.space_group_name_H-M   'P 1'
#
loop_
_entity.id
_entity.type
_entity.pdbx_description
1 polymer ?
#
loop_
_entity_poly.entity_id
_entity_poly.type
_entity_poly.pdbx_seq_one_letter_code
_entity_poly.pdbx_strand_id
1 'polypeptide(L)'
;MSVVASTPSLPTAGSIEPVRRMLAAVRRRARLWIWVESLAWLALVTAAAFWLTLLFDWWVEPPVAVRLTAIALTAGAIAWIVALKLVTRLRAPLSDASLALVVERHDARFGDSISTAISLADHPPDADDARTACDPELAARTTAAAAALAGSVRLGGLFRGRRLAALAMAAIASLATIGVLAATRGDVAGLWLRRMTRLSDEPWPRRVRLAIEGFEDGRRLVARGSDVEIVVRARADGPLPDLVELRTRGPDGWQSRRMGTLGGVGPDGQTFVHTLTGVGGDVEFEVRGGDGRLTGLRLVVAEAPALAGLTIEHEPPAYLGTGLRPTAASRVVRVPRGSRVRITCTSTKPLAEAVLTARDAAVAGTSGAAVAAPEAFSGDAAPESSAPSRVLASLAAAETASHGGDGDRLTLEGEIQALDGDVAVALDLRDTDGLSNRQPIQFLIIPVPDEPPQVAMTPRGMPAAITGAGRLLLVGTIGDDHALAEAAVQLRRETAKGTDGIGSDGPPGDGDRSDDDTVRLPIPGVREGALVAEFTADSPHEVVLAPLALTPGERLACTVTARDRCTLDGAAQEGRGETWSLEVVTPEALRALLEAREILLRRRFESAIDDLSQARERLASPAPATPDDDAFIVDPVVACAETASRTAGEAADVAEAFRTIHLELATNDLLTPEVEERLIRQIAAPLTAVASRDLPDLERACRDATPAAVVQRADATLERLRAILARMIELESYNQLVERLRDVIRLQEQIRAETLEEQKRRGRALLQRP
;
A
#
# COMPACT_ATOMS: atom_id res chain seq x y z
N MET A 1 33.46 -128.02 86.68
CA MET A 1 33.29 -128.56 85.30
C MET A 1 32.55 -127.52 84.49
N SER A 2 33.21 -127.05 83.44
CA SER A 2 32.76 -126.04 82.49
C SER A 2 31.43 -126.40 81.82
N VAL A 3 30.54 -125.42 81.66
CA VAL A 3 29.92 -125.10 80.35
C VAL A 3 29.73 -123.58 80.28
N VAL A 4 30.26 -123.03 79.20
CA VAL A 4 30.22 -121.64 78.74
C VAL A 4 29.12 -121.53 77.67
N ALA A 5 28.54 -120.33 77.54
CA ALA A 5 27.72 -119.82 76.42
C ALA A 5 26.31 -120.44 76.27
N SER A 6 25.25 -119.70 75.92
CA SER A 6 25.19 -118.54 75.03
C SER A 6 24.04 -117.60 75.44
N THR A 7 24.33 -116.32 75.60
CA THR A 7 23.34 -115.25 75.43
C THR A 7 22.86 -115.26 73.97
N PRO A 8 21.55 -115.36 73.68
CA PRO A 8 21.06 -115.14 72.32
C PRO A 8 21.30 -113.67 71.96
N SER A 9 22.10 -113.46 70.92
CA SER A 9 22.26 -112.20 70.22
C SER A 9 20.89 -111.71 69.74
N LEU A 10 20.48 -110.51 70.18
CA LEU A 10 19.35 -109.77 69.63
C LEU A 10 19.48 -109.74 68.09
N PRO A 11 18.41 -110.03 67.32
CA PRO A 11 18.42 -109.81 65.89
C PRO A 11 18.73 -108.34 65.61
N THR A 12 19.72 -108.12 64.75
CA THR A 12 20.17 -106.82 64.28
C THR A 12 18.95 -106.00 63.82
N ALA A 13 18.72 -104.85 64.45
CA ALA A 13 17.64 -103.93 64.10
C ALA A 13 17.61 -103.71 62.57
N GLY A 14 16.47 -103.99 61.94
CA GLY A 14 16.27 -103.76 60.51
C GLY A 14 16.64 -102.31 60.15
N SER A 15 17.60 -102.13 59.25
CA SER A 15 18.11 -100.81 58.91
C SER A 15 17.01 -99.96 58.25
N ILE A 16 16.68 -98.80 58.81
CA ILE A 16 15.71 -97.84 58.24
C ILE A 16 16.24 -97.09 57.00
N GLU A 17 17.53 -97.27 56.69
CA GLU A 17 18.25 -96.57 55.62
C GLU A 17 17.60 -96.68 54.21
N PRO A 18 17.01 -97.82 53.79
CA PRO A 18 16.28 -97.90 52.51
C PRO A 18 15.05 -96.97 52.47
N VAL A 19 14.33 -96.84 53.58
CA VAL A 19 13.15 -95.98 53.70
C VAL A 19 13.56 -94.50 53.66
N ARG A 20 14.60 -94.12 54.43
CA ARG A 20 15.17 -92.76 54.38
C ARG A 20 15.69 -92.38 52.99
N ARG A 21 16.35 -93.30 52.28
CA ARG A 21 16.79 -93.08 50.88
C ARG A 21 15.62 -92.89 49.92
N MET A 22 14.55 -93.66 50.07
CA MET A 22 13.32 -93.50 49.27
C MET A 22 12.67 -92.13 49.51
N LEU A 23 12.49 -91.73 50.77
CA LEU A 23 11.93 -90.42 51.12
C LEU A 23 12.81 -89.26 50.68
N ALA A 24 14.14 -89.39 50.77
CA ALA A 24 15.07 -88.42 50.21
C ALA A 24 14.91 -88.31 48.68
N ALA A 25 14.65 -89.40 47.96
CA ALA A 25 14.38 -89.39 46.52
C ALA A 25 13.03 -88.70 46.21
N VAL A 26 11.99 -88.93 47.01
CA VAL A 26 10.69 -88.24 46.88
C VAL A 26 10.85 -86.74 47.15
N ARG A 27 11.57 -86.37 48.21
CA ARG A 27 11.87 -84.97 48.56
C ARG A 27 12.60 -84.25 47.43
N ARG A 28 13.64 -84.88 46.84
CA ARG A 28 14.38 -84.33 45.69
C ARG A 28 13.47 -84.12 44.49
N ARG A 29 12.61 -85.09 44.15
CA ARG A 29 11.66 -84.98 43.02
C ARG A 29 10.58 -83.92 43.27
N ALA A 30 10.06 -83.82 44.49
CA ALA A 30 9.11 -82.76 44.86
C ALA A 30 9.74 -81.37 44.75
N ARG A 31 10.98 -81.19 45.21
CA ARG A 31 11.71 -79.92 45.05
C ARG A 31 11.99 -79.60 43.58
N LEU A 32 12.42 -80.58 42.79
CA LEU A 32 12.60 -80.41 41.34
C LEU A 32 11.30 -80.01 40.65
N TRP A 33 10.18 -80.61 41.05
CA TRP A 33 8.85 -80.27 40.53
C TRP A 33 8.48 -78.81 40.81
N ILE A 34 8.71 -78.32 42.04
CA ILE A 34 8.51 -76.90 42.41
C ILE A 34 9.40 -75.98 41.56
N TRP A 35 10.66 -76.36 41.33
CA TRP A 35 11.58 -75.59 40.47
C TRP A 35 11.09 -75.51 39.03
N VAL A 36 10.74 -76.65 38.41
CA VAL A 36 10.29 -76.69 37.01
C VAL A 36 8.96 -75.95 36.84
N GLU A 37 8.00 -76.13 37.76
CA GLU A 37 6.72 -75.41 37.73
C GLU A 37 6.93 -73.90 37.84
N SER A 38 7.77 -73.45 38.78
CA SER A 38 8.03 -72.03 39.01
C SER A 38 8.78 -71.40 37.84
N LEU A 39 9.79 -72.09 37.29
CA LEU A 39 10.56 -71.61 36.15
C LEU A 39 9.71 -71.52 34.89
N ALA A 40 8.79 -72.47 34.68
CA ALA A 40 7.87 -72.42 33.56
C ALA A 40 6.88 -71.24 33.67
N TRP A 41 6.32 -70.97 34.88
CA TRP A 41 5.50 -69.77 35.09
C TRP A 41 6.28 -68.48 34.90
N LEU A 42 7.53 -68.43 35.37
CA LEU A 42 8.41 -67.27 35.18
C LEU A 42 8.67 -67.03 33.68
N ALA A 43 8.95 -68.07 32.91
CA ALA A 43 9.15 -68.00 31.46
C ALA A 43 7.89 -67.50 30.74
N LEU A 44 6.70 -68.01 31.09
CA LEU A 44 5.43 -67.58 30.50
C LEU A 44 5.12 -66.11 30.78
N VAL A 45 5.29 -65.64 32.02
CA VAL A 45 5.05 -64.22 32.36
C VAL A 45 6.06 -63.30 31.70
N THR A 46 7.33 -63.70 31.66
CA THR A 46 8.37 -62.93 30.95
C THR A 46 8.04 -62.82 29.46
N ALA A 47 7.60 -63.92 28.84
CA ALA A 47 7.23 -63.91 27.44
C ALA A 47 5.96 -63.10 27.15
N ALA A 48 4.96 -63.19 28.01
CA ALA A 48 3.75 -62.37 27.90
C ALA A 48 4.09 -60.87 28.05
N ALA A 49 4.91 -60.51 29.04
CA ALA A 49 5.35 -59.13 29.23
C ALA A 49 6.14 -58.60 28.03
N PHE A 50 7.05 -59.41 27.46
CA PHE A 50 7.76 -59.07 26.23
C PHE A 50 6.80 -58.72 25.10
N TRP A 51 5.86 -59.63 24.77
CA TRP A 51 4.95 -59.42 23.63
C TRP A 51 3.96 -58.28 23.86
N LEU A 52 3.41 -58.15 25.07
CA LEU A 52 2.49 -57.07 25.40
C LEU A 52 3.17 -55.71 25.35
N THR A 53 4.38 -55.59 25.91
CA THR A 53 5.13 -54.33 25.89
C THR A 53 5.66 -54.00 24.51
N LEU A 54 6.12 -54.98 23.73
CA LEU A 54 6.52 -54.77 22.33
C LEU A 54 5.34 -54.27 21.48
N LEU A 55 4.18 -54.92 21.58
CA LEU A 55 2.99 -54.53 20.82
C LEU A 55 2.49 -53.14 21.22
N PHE A 56 2.46 -52.85 22.52
CA PHE A 56 2.06 -51.55 23.03
C PHE A 56 3.06 -50.45 22.64
N ASP A 57 4.36 -50.71 22.75
CA ASP A 57 5.41 -49.74 22.42
C ASP A 57 5.48 -49.47 20.90
N TRP A 58 5.19 -50.47 20.07
CA TRP A 58 5.06 -50.30 18.62
C TRP A 58 3.88 -49.37 18.27
N TRP A 59 2.72 -49.56 18.92
CA TRP A 59 1.51 -48.84 18.53
C TRP A 59 1.45 -47.40 19.07
N VAL A 60 1.97 -47.19 20.29
CA VAL A 60 1.79 -45.94 21.03
C VAL A 60 3.09 -45.13 21.15
N GLU A 61 4.27 -45.75 21.03
CA GLU A 61 5.56 -45.12 21.34
C GLU A 61 5.55 -44.36 22.69
N PRO A 62 5.17 -45.02 23.80
CA PRO A 62 4.95 -44.39 25.10
C PRO A 62 6.19 -43.64 25.64
N PRO A 63 5.99 -42.51 26.34
CA PRO A 63 7.07 -41.79 27.00
C PRO A 63 7.74 -42.66 28.07
N VAL A 64 8.97 -42.30 28.43
CA VAL A 64 9.82 -43.05 29.36
C VAL A 64 9.12 -43.43 30.67
N ALA A 65 8.28 -42.54 31.22
CA ALA A 65 7.53 -42.78 32.45
C ALA A 65 6.57 -43.98 32.34
N VAL A 66 5.84 -44.10 31.22
CA VAL A 66 4.91 -45.22 31.01
C VAL A 66 5.69 -46.53 30.83
N ARG A 67 6.82 -46.50 30.13
CA ARG A 67 7.71 -47.68 30.03
C ARG A 67 8.25 -48.11 31.39
N LEU A 68 8.69 -47.17 32.23
CA LEU A 68 9.11 -47.45 33.61
C LEU A 68 8.00 -48.12 34.43
N THR A 69 6.76 -47.66 34.31
CA THR A 69 5.63 -48.31 35.01
C THR A 69 5.41 -49.75 34.51
N ALA A 70 5.49 -50.00 33.21
CA ALA A 70 5.38 -51.35 32.65
C ALA A 70 6.51 -52.27 33.11
N ILE A 71 7.75 -51.76 33.18
CA ILE A 71 8.91 -52.48 33.72
C ILE A 71 8.68 -52.81 35.21
N ALA A 72 8.25 -51.82 36.00
CA ALA A 72 8.02 -52.01 37.43
C ALA A 72 6.91 -53.03 37.70
N LEU A 73 5.80 -52.98 36.93
CA LEU A 73 4.73 -53.97 37.00
C LEU A 73 5.22 -55.38 36.64
N THR A 74 6.02 -55.50 35.59
CA THR A 74 6.61 -56.78 35.17
C THR A 74 7.57 -57.34 36.22
N ALA A 75 8.47 -56.50 36.74
CA ALA A 75 9.40 -56.86 37.79
C ALA A 75 8.67 -57.27 39.08
N GLY A 76 7.59 -56.55 39.43
CA GLY A 76 6.72 -56.88 40.55
C GLY A 76 6.02 -58.23 40.38
N ALA A 77 5.48 -58.52 39.19
CA ALA A 77 4.86 -59.81 38.88
C ALA A 77 5.86 -60.97 38.96
N ILE A 78 7.08 -60.77 38.44
CA ILE A 78 8.19 -61.73 38.55
C ILE A 78 8.56 -61.96 40.02
N ALA A 79 8.76 -60.89 40.79
CA ALA A 79 9.11 -60.97 42.22
C ALA A 79 8.01 -61.68 43.03
N TRP A 80 6.74 -61.40 42.74
CA TRP A 80 5.59 -62.07 43.35
C TRP A 80 5.58 -63.57 43.09
N ILE A 81 5.82 -64.00 41.84
CA ILE A 81 5.90 -65.43 41.47
C ILE A 81 7.10 -66.08 42.17
N VAL A 82 8.27 -65.46 42.14
CA VAL A 82 9.46 -65.97 42.83
C VAL A 82 9.20 -66.10 44.33
N ALA A 83 8.58 -65.10 44.97
CA ALA A 83 8.27 -65.14 46.38
C ALA A 83 7.27 -66.27 46.72
N LEU A 84 6.11 -66.31 46.05
CA LEU A 84 5.00 -67.17 46.44
C LEU A 84 5.00 -68.58 45.83
N LYS A 85 5.56 -68.76 44.65
CA LYS A 85 5.58 -70.06 43.95
C LYS A 85 6.90 -70.79 44.16
N LEU A 86 8.01 -70.07 44.26
CA LEU A 86 9.34 -70.66 44.42
C LEU A 86 9.82 -70.62 45.88
N VAL A 87 10.05 -69.44 46.45
CA VAL A 87 10.72 -69.26 47.75
C VAL A 87 9.89 -69.80 48.90
N THR A 88 8.62 -69.40 49.05
CA THR A 88 7.75 -69.90 50.12
C THR A 88 7.57 -71.42 50.03
N ARG A 89 7.39 -71.97 48.83
CA ARG A 89 7.21 -73.43 48.62
C ARG A 89 8.48 -74.23 48.87
N LEU A 90 9.67 -73.68 48.58
CA LEU A 90 10.94 -74.34 48.88
C LEU A 90 11.32 -74.24 50.36
N ARG A 91 10.93 -73.15 51.04
CA ARG A 91 11.15 -72.96 52.48
C ARG A 91 10.21 -73.79 53.34
N ALA A 92 9.08 -74.26 52.81
CA ALA A 92 8.17 -75.15 53.53
C ALA A 92 8.90 -76.45 53.93
N PRO A 93 8.91 -76.82 55.23
CA PRO A 93 9.61 -78.01 55.70
C PRO A 93 8.91 -79.28 55.19
N LEU A 94 9.61 -80.08 54.39
CA LEU A 94 9.17 -81.41 53.94
C LEU A 94 9.73 -82.48 54.88
N SER A 95 9.14 -82.57 56.08
CA SER A 95 9.51 -83.56 57.09
C SER A 95 9.34 -84.99 56.56
N ASP A 96 10.18 -85.91 57.04
CA ASP A 96 10.08 -87.32 56.64
C ASP A 96 8.72 -87.92 57.04
N ALA A 97 8.14 -87.49 58.17
CA ALA A 97 6.80 -87.90 58.60
C ALA A 97 5.68 -87.45 57.64
N SER A 98 5.71 -86.21 57.14
CA SER A 98 4.71 -85.75 56.16
C SER A 98 4.85 -86.45 54.81
N LEU A 99 6.08 -86.73 54.38
CA LEU A 99 6.33 -87.47 53.14
C LEU A 99 5.90 -88.94 53.26
N ALA A 100 6.10 -89.56 54.43
CA ALA A 100 5.63 -90.91 54.72
C ALA A 100 4.11 -91.04 54.52
N LEU A 101 3.33 -90.13 55.12
CA LEU A 101 1.87 -90.10 54.97
C LEU A 101 1.43 -89.92 53.50
N VAL A 102 2.16 -89.14 52.71
CA VAL A 102 1.84 -88.94 51.28
C VAL A 102 2.12 -90.22 50.47
N VAL A 103 3.19 -90.94 50.80
CA VAL A 103 3.53 -92.22 50.15
C VAL A 103 2.53 -93.32 50.55
N GLU A 104 2.15 -93.41 51.82
CA GLU A 104 1.16 -94.38 52.33
C GLU A 104 -0.24 -94.15 51.74
N ARG A 105 -0.69 -92.89 51.64
CA ARG A 105 -1.96 -92.56 50.98
C ARG A 105 -1.98 -92.92 49.49
N HIS A 106 -0.83 -93.01 48.84
CA HIS A 106 -0.74 -93.35 47.42
C HIS A 106 -0.69 -94.85 47.18
N ASP A 107 -0.02 -95.60 48.06
CA ASP A 107 0.14 -97.04 47.94
C ASP A 107 -0.31 -97.73 49.24
N ALA A 108 -1.55 -98.24 49.22
CA ALA A 108 -2.20 -98.85 50.37
C ALA A 108 -1.46 -100.07 50.95
N ARG A 109 -0.49 -100.65 50.21
CA ARG A 109 0.33 -101.79 50.67
C ARG A 109 1.20 -101.47 51.87
N PHE A 110 1.50 -100.19 52.12
CA PHE A 110 2.29 -99.76 53.27
C PHE A 110 1.51 -99.70 54.58
N GLY A 111 0.17 -99.54 54.55
CA GLY A 111 -0.60 -99.23 55.75
C GLY A 111 0.01 -98.04 56.49
N ASP A 112 0.26 -98.21 57.80
CA ASP A 112 0.94 -97.21 58.65
C ASP A 112 2.43 -97.56 58.91
N SER A 113 3.02 -98.47 58.13
CA SER A 113 4.36 -99.01 58.42
C SER A 113 5.51 -98.02 58.18
N ILE A 114 5.40 -97.09 57.23
CA ILE A 114 6.46 -96.10 56.95
C ILE A 114 6.40 -94.98 57.98
N SER A 115 5.21 -94.43 58.24
CA SER A 115 5.01 -93.36 59.21
C SER A 115 5.37 -93.82 60.62
N THR A 116 4.98 -95.05 61.00
CA THR A 116 5.38 -95.67 62.27
C THR A 116 6.88 -95.94 62.33
N ALA A 117 7.49 -96.48 61.27
CA ALA A 117 8.94 -96.74 61.24
C ALA A 117 9.77 -95.45 61.40
N ILE A 118 9.35 -94.33 60.81
CA ILE A 118 10.03 -93.03 60.94
C ILE A 118 9.75 -92.41 62.30
N SER A 119 8.52 -92.50 62.80
CA SER A 119 8.19 -92.03 64.16
C SER A 119 9.07 -92.72 65.20
N LEU A 120 9.25 -94.05 65.10
CA LEU A 120 10.11 -94.84 65.99
C LEU A 120 11.61 -94.52 65.82
N ALA A 121 12.05 -94.10 64.63
CA ALA A 121 13.45 -93.77 64.37
C ALA A 121 13.83 -92.32 64.72
N ASP A 122 12.88 -91.38 64.62
CA ASP A 122 13.09 -89.99 65.00
C ASP A 122 12.82 -89.77 66.50
N HIS A 123 11.95 -90.59 67.10
CA HIS A 123 11.64 -90.60 68.54
C HIS A 123 11.78 -92.04 69.07
N PRO A 124 13.01 -92.49 69.42
CA PRO A 124 13.20 -93.81 70.00
C PRO A 124 12.40 -93.92 71.31
N PRO A 125 11.74 -95.07 71.58
CA PRO A 125 10.96 -95.25 72.78
C PRO A 125 11.86 -95.16 74.02
N ASP A 126 11.56 -94.22 74.92
CA ASP A 126 12.21 -94.12 76.23
C ASP A 126 11.75 -95.29 77.11
N ALA A 127 12.70 -96.08 77.62
CA ALA A 127 12.41 -97.23 78.47
C ALA A 127 11.73 -96.83 79.80
N ASP A 128 11.90 -95.58 80.22
CA ASP A 128 11.38 -95.03 81.48
C ASP A 128 10.00 -94.34 81.34
N ASP A 129 9.50 -94.10 80.11
CA ASP A 129 8.18 -93.49 79.89
C ASP A 129 7.16 -94.54 79.42
N ALA A 130 6.24 -94.92 80.32
CA ALA A 130 5.21 -95.91 80.06
C ALA A 130 4.25 -95.55 78.91
N ARG A 131 4.19 -94.28 78.49
CA ARG A 131 3.38 -93.84 77.34
C ARG A 131 4.04 -94.10 75.99
N THR A 132 5.35 -94.31 75.99
CA THR A 132 6.18 -94.45 74.77
C THR A 132 6.81 -95.84 74.68
N ALA A 133 6.70 -96.65 75.75
CA ALA A 133 7.14 -98.03 75.81
C ALA A 133 6.53 -98.88 74.67
N CYS A 134 7.40 -99.39 73.80
CA CYS A 134 7.03 -100.20 72.64
C CYS A 134 7.84 -101.50 72.65
N ASP A 135 7.24 -102.62 72.21
CA ASP A 135 7.93 -103.90 72.11
C ASP A 135 9.04 -103.82 71.03
N PRO A 136 10.31 -104.05 71.39
CA PRO A 136 11.43 -103.91 70.46
C PRO A 136 11.36 -104.90 69.28
N GLU A 137 10.72 -106.07 69.44
CA GLU A 137 10.54 -107.04 68.37
C GLU A 137 9.45 -106.59 67.38
N LEU A 138 8.34 -106.03 67.88
CA LEU A 138 7.29 -105.45 67.02
C LEU A 138 7.80 -104.21 66.27
N ALA A 139 8.59 -103.35 66.93
CA ALA A 139 9.24 -102.22 66.29
C ALA A 139 10.19 -102.67 65.15
N ALA A 140 11.02 -103.68 65.40
CA ALA A 140 11.95 -104.23 64.40
C ALA A 140 11.23 -104.92 63.22
N ARG A 141 10.12 -105.62 63.46
CA ARG A 141 9.31 -106.21 62.39
C ARG A 141 8.61 -105.15 61.53
N THR A 142 8.13 -104.08 62.15
CA THR A 142 7.48 -102.96 61.43
C THR A 142 8.47 -102.20 60.56
N THR A 143 9.68 -101.93 61.05
CA THR A 143 10.73 -101.29 60.25
C THR A 143 11.25 -102.19 59.12
N ALA A 144 11.37 -103.50 59.36
CA ALA A 144 11.74 -104.46 58.33
C ALA A 144 10.67 -104.59 57.23
N ALA A 145 9.38 -104.58 57.59
CA ALA A 145 8.27 -104.60 56.65
C ALA A 145 8.26 -103.34 55.76
N ALA A 146 8.47 -102.15 56.35
CA ALA A 146 8.59 -100.90 55.62
C ALA A 146 9.80 -100.90 54.67
N ALA A 147 10.95 -101.41 55.12
CA ALA A 147 12.19 -101.48 54.32
C ALA A 147 12.09 -102.47 53.14
N ALA A 148 11.44 -103.62 53.33
CA ALA A 148 11.23 -104.61 52.28
C ALA A 148 10.37 -104.05 51.12
N LEU A 149 9.36 -103.26 51.46
CA LEU A 149 8.46 -102.65 50.49
C LEU A 149 9.05 -101.39 49.83
N ALA A 150 9.97 -100.69 50.49
CA ALA A 150 10.59 -99.44 50.00
C ALA A 150 11.23 -99.55 48.61
N GLY A 151 11.77 -100.72 48.25
CA GLY A 151 12.37 -100.97 46.93
C GLY A 151 11.35 -101.15 45.78
N SER A 152 10.08 -101.41 46.10
CA SER A 152 9.03 -101.78 45.13
C SER A 152 8.12 -100.63 44.71
N VAL A 153 8.36 -99.42 45.21
CA VAL A 153 7.48 -98.25 45.00
C VAL A 153 7.67 -97.61 43.63
N ARG A 154 6.57 -97.50 42.89
CA ARG A 154 6.51 -96.71 41.65
C ARG A 154 6.30 -95.23 41.94
N LEU A 155 7.39 -94.56 42.29
CA LEU A 155 7.42 -93.11 42.59
C LEU A 155 6.90 -92.19 41.47
N GLY A 156 6.74 -92.68 40.24
CA GLY A 156 6.21 -91.92 39.11
C GLY A 156 4.71 -91.61 39.20
N GLY A 157 3.93 -92.41 39.92
CA GLY A 157 2.47 -92.21 40.09
C GLY A 157 2.09 -91.07 41.04
N LEU A 158 3.03 -90.68 41.93
CA LEU A 158 2.84 -89.59 42.90
C LEU A 158 2.79 -88.21 42.25
N PHE A 159 3.44 -88.04 41.09
CA PHE A 159 3.58 -86.75 40.42
C PHE A 159 2.86 -86.77 39.06
N ARG A 160 1.98 -85.79 38.81
CA ARG A 160 1.27 -85.64 37.52
C ARG A 160 2.20 -85.09 36.44
N GLY A 161 3.16 -85.91 35.96
CA GLY A 161 4.20 -85.50 35.01
C GLY A 161 3.68 -84.89 33.70
N ARG A 162 2.54 -85.37 33.17
CA ARG A 162 1.94 -84.85 31.92
C ARG A 162 1.58 -83.36 32.00
N ARG A 163 1.05 -82.89 33.13
CA ARG A 163 0.68 -81.47 33.31
C ARG A 163 1.92 -80.58 33.43
N LEU A 164 2.94 -81.05 34.15
CA LEU A 164 4.21 -80.34 34.25
C LEU A 164 4.91 -80.27 32.90
N ALA A 165 4.93 -81.37 32.14
CA ALA A 165 5.51 -81.41 30.81
C ALA A 165 4.78 -80.47 29.85
N ALA A 166 3.44 -80.42 29.88
CA ALA A 166 2.66 -79.47 29.08
C ALA A 166 2.98 -78.00 29.44
N LEU A 167 3.09 -77.68 30.74
CA LEU A 167 3.48 -76.34 31.20
C LEU A 167 4.90 -75.98 30.76
N ALA A 168 5.87 -76.90 30.91
CA ALA A 168 7.25 -76.70 30.50
C ALA A 168 7.36 -76.53 28.98
N MET A 169 6.62 -77.33 28.19
CA MET A 169 6.56 -77.20 26.74
C MET A 169 5.95 -75.87 26.31
N ALA A 170 4.88 -75.42 26.98
CA ALA A 170 4.30 -74.09 26.72
C ALA A 170 5.30 -72.97 27.01
N ALA A 171 6.02 -73.04 28.14
CA ALA A 171 7.08 -72.10 28.47
C ALA A 171 8.21 -72.08 27.43
N ILE A 172 8.69 -73.26 27.00
CA ILE A 172 9.72 -73.38 25.97
C ILE A 172 9.22 -72.82 24.64
N ALA A 173 7.99 -73.14 24.23
CA ALA A 173 7.39 -72.62 23.00
C ALA A 173 7.25 -71.09 23.04
N SER A 174 6.78 -70.51 24.15
CA SER A 174 6.68 -69.06 24.31
C SER A 174 8.05 -68.37 24.25
N LEU A 175 9.08 -68.92 24.90
CA LEU A 175 10.44 -68.37 24.79
C LEU A 175 11.01 -68.54 23.37
N ALA A 176 10.70 -69.64 22.69
CA ALA A 176 11.11 -69.86 21.31
C ALA A 176 10.53 -68.79 20.37
N THR A 177 9.30 -68.31 20.60
CA THR A 177 8.75 -67.20 19.78
C THR A 177 9.59 -65.93 19.85
N ILE A 178 10.16 -65.62 21.02
CA ILE A 178 11.06 -64.47 21.22
C ILE A 178 12.38 -64.72 20.52
N GLY A 179 12.93 -65.93 20.63
CA GLY A 179 14.15 -66.33 19.93
C GLY A 179 14.02 -66.24 18.41
N VAL A 180 12.88 -66.67 17.85
CA VAL A 180 12.58 -66.55 16.42
C VAL A 180 12.51 -65.09 15.98
N LEU A 181 11.86 -64.21 16.76
CA LEU A 181 11.84 -62.78 16.46
C LEU A 181 13.26 -62.17 16.49
N ALA A 182 14.06 -62.52 17.50
CA ALA A 182 15.44 -62.04 17.61
C ALA A 182 16.33 -62.53 16.45
N ALA A 183 16.11 -63.75 15.95
CA ALA A 183 16.87 -64.31 14.83
C ALA A 183 16.44 -63.74 13.47
N THR A 184 15.14 -63.47 13.27
CA THR A 184 14.59 -62.99 11.99
C THR A 184 14.59 -61.47 11.86
N ARG A 185 14.42 -60.75 12.98
CA ARG A 185 14.36 -59.29 13.05
C ARG A 185 15.18 -58.78 14.24
N GLY A 186 16.49 -59.02 14.18
CA GLY A 186 17.44 -58.60 15.22
C GLY A 186 17.37 -57.11 15.54
N ASP A 187 17.12 -56.26 14.54
CA ASP A 187 17.00 -54.81 14.72
C ASP A 187 15.79 -54.42 15.59
N VAL A 188 14.64 -55.07 15.36
CA VAL A 188 13.41 -54.82 16.13
C VAL A 188 13.57 -55.27 17.57
N ALA A 189 14.08 -56.49 17.77
CA ALA A 189 14.33 -57.03 19.10
C ALA A 189 15.40 -56.22 19.86
N GLY A 190 16.46 -55.79 19.16
CA GLY A 190 17.52 -54.95 19.71
C GLY A 190 17.03 -53.55 20.09
N LEU A 191 16.20 -52.93 19.25
CA LEU A 191 15.60 -51.63 19.55
C LEU A 191 14.63 -51.71 20.73
N TRP A 192 13.76 -52.74 20.78
CA TRP A 192 12.92 -53.00 21.96
C TRP A 192 13.75 -53.11 23.23
N LEU A 193 14.85 -53.90 23.18
CA LEU A 193 15.71 -54.11 24.32
C LEU A 193 16.36 -52.80 24.78
N ARG A 194 16.85 -51.95 23.85
CA ARG A 194 17.39 -50.62 24.20
C ARG A 194 16.32 -49.70 24.77
N ARG A 195 15.13 -49.67 24.19
CA ARG A 195 13.99 -48.85 24.65
C ARG A 195 13.47 -49.27 26.03
N MET A 196 13.55 -50.56 26.37
CA MET A 196 13.07 -51.11 27.64
C MET A 196 14.14 -51.13 28.74
N THR A 197 15.40 -51.44 28.41
CA THR A 197 16.49 -51.55 29.42
C THR A 197 17.29 -50.27 29.61
N ARG A 198 17.53 -49.52 28.52
CA ARG A 198 18.28 -48.25 28.55
C ARG A 198 17.36 -47.03 28.48
N LEU A 199 16.05 -47.24 28.38
CA LEU A 199 15.05 -46.17 28.25
C LEU A 199 15.37 -45.21 27.07
N SER A 200 15.97 -45.75 26.00
CA SER A 200 16.28 -44.96 24.79
C SER A 200 14.99 -44.39 24.18
N ASP A 201 15.04 -43.15 23.69
CA ASP A 201 13.95 -42.50 22.94
C ASP A 201 14.11 -42.64 21.42
N GLU A 202 14.99 -43.55 20.97
CA GLU A 202 15.18 -43.88 19.56
C GLU A 202 13.85 -44.36 18.95
N PRO A 203 13.30 -43.68 17.92
CA PRO A 203 12.01 -44.03 17.31
C PRO A 203 12.08 -45.37 16.59
N TRP A 204 10.95 -46.06 16.44
CA TRP A 204 10.90 -47.25 15.61
C TRP A 204 11.26 -46.90 14.15
N PRO A 205 11.94 -47.78 13.40
CA PRO A 205 12.34 -47.51 12.02
C PRO A 205 11.09 -47.27 11.15
N ARG A 206 11.05 -46.09 10.51
CA ARG A 206 9.95 -45.62 9.67
C ARG A 206 10.29 -45.80 8.20
N ARG A 207 9.29 -46.13 7.40
CA ARG A 207 9.39 -46.25 5.94
C ARG A 207 9.40 -44.88 5.28
N VAL A 208 8.68 -43.92 5.84
CA VAL A 208 8.63 -42.53 5.36
C VAL A 208 9.57 -41.64 6.16
N ARG A 209 10.49 -40.97 5.46
CA ARG A 209 11.36 -39.91 5.98
C ARG A 209 10.87 -38.57 5.47
N LEU A 210 10.60 -37.66 6.39
CA LEU A 210 10.19 -36.29 6.09
C LEU A 210 11.37 -35.35 6.38
N ALA A 211 11.65 -34.43 5.46
CA ALA A 211 12.61 -33.35 5.63
C ALA A 211 11.90 -32.01 5.42
N ILE A 212 12.16 -31.03 6.28
CA ILE A 212 11.57 -29.70 6.18
C ILE A 212 12.61 -28.70 5.66
N GLU A 213 12.21 -27.79 4.78
CA GLU A 213 13.09 -26.78 4.20
C GLU A 213 12.99 -25.45 4.95
N GLY A 214 14.14 -24.78 5.15
CA GLY A 214 14.20 -23.45 5.78
C GLY A 214 14.14 -23.44 7.31
N PHE A 215 14.46 -24.55 7.99
CA PHE A 215 14.53 -24.64 9.45
C PHE A 215 15.94 -25.01 9.90
N GLU A 216 16.48 -24.25 10.85
CA GLU A 216 17.75 -24.53 11.53
C GLU A 216 17.43 -24.96 12.97
N ASP A 217 17.89 -26.15 13.38
CA ASP A 217 17.58 -26.75 14.69
C ASP A 217 16.08 -26.76 15.05
N GLY A 218 15.22 -26.92 14.04
CA GLY A 218 13.77 -26.93 14.18
C GLY A 218 13.13 -25.54 14.36
N ARG A 219 13.89 -24.46 14.20
CA ARG A 219 13.39 -23.08 14.32
C ARG A 219 13.51 -22.34 12.98
N ARG A 220 12.53 -21.48 12.71
CA ARG A 220 12.57 -20.52 11.60
C ARG A 220 12.08 -19.17 12.09
N LEU A 221 12.91 -18.13 11.91
CA LEU A 221 12.54 -16.76 12.21
C LEU A 221 11.67 -16.21 11.08
N VAL A 222 10.53 -15.61 11.43
CA VAL A 222 9.58 -15.06 10.47
C VAL A 222 9.04 -13.71 10.96
N ALA A 223 8.62 -12.86 10.02
CA ALA A 223 8.06 -11.55 10.37
C ALA A 223 6.65 -11.68 10.97
N ARG A 224 6.30 -10.85 11.97
CA ARG A 224 4.98 -10.85 12.65
C ARG A 224 3.82 -10.53 11.73
N GLY A 225 3.05 -11.53 11.31
CA GLY A 225 1.87 -11.43 10.45
C GLY A 225 2.12 -11.78 8.98
N SER A 226 3.23 -12.49 8.68
CA SER A 226 3.60 -12.82 7.30
C SER A 226 3.01 -14.17 6.97
N ASP A 227 2.78 -14.38 5.69
CA ASP A 227 2.40 -15.68 5.18
C ASP A 227 3.68 -16.52 5.07
N VAL A 228 3.70 -17.67 5.75
CA VAL A 228 4.87 -18.53 5.82
C VAL A 228 4.56 -19.84 5.10
N GLU A 229 5.25 -20.07 3.99
CA GLU A 229 5.19 -21.35 3.29
C GLU A 229 6.04 -22.39 4.01
N ILE A 230 5.39 -23.48 4.41
CA ILE A 230 6.01 -24.66 5.00
C ILE A 230 6.14 -25.71 3.92
N VAL A 231 7.38 -25.96 3.49
CA VAL A 231 7.73 -26.93 2.45
C VAL A 231 8.34 -28.16 3.10
N VAL A 232 7.73 -29.31 2.86
CA VAL A 232 8.15 -30.61 3.41
C VAL A 232 8.35 -31.60 2.28
N ARG A 233 9.53 -32.21 2.25
CA ARG A 233 9.90 -33.24 1.29
C ARG A 233 9.77 -34.62 1.92
N ALA A 234 8.95 -35.48 1.33
CA ALA A 234 8.74 -36.86 1.77
C ALA A 234 9.50 -37.85 0.87
N ARG A 235 10.33 -38.71 1.47
CA ARG A 235 11.00 -39.85 0.83
C ARG A 235 10.53 -41.14 1.50
N ALA A 236 10.33 -42.22 0.74
CA ALA A 236 9.87 -43.48 1.32
C ALA A 236 10.59 -44.69 0.73
N ASP A 237 10.94 -45.66 1.58
CA ASP A 237 11.37 -47.01 1.18
C ASP A 237 10.09 -47.87 0.93
N GLY A 238 9.30 -47.53 -0.09
CA GLY A 238 7.99 -48.12 -0.39
C GLY A 238 6.99 -47.13 -1.02
N PRO A 239 5.67 -47.33 -0.89
CA PRO A 239 4.70 -46.35 -1.36
C PRO A 239 4.83 -45.04 -0.56
N LEU A 240 4.88 -43.92 -1.29
CA LEU A 240 4.86 -42.59 -0.70
C LEU A 240 3.50 -42.33 -0.01
N PRO A 241 3.46 -41.47 1.02
CA PRO A 241 2.21 -41.14 1.69
C PRO A 241 1.31 -40.30 0.78
N ASP A 242 0.05 -40.70 0.62
CA ASP A 242 -0.96 -39.95 -0.15
C ASP A 242 -1.39 -38.64 0.54
N LEU A 243 -1.15 -38.55 1.85
CA LEU A 243 -1.56 -37.44 2.70
C LEU A 243 -0.45 -37.09 3.70
N VAL A 244 -0.07 -35.81 3.72
CA VAL A 244 0.74 -35.21 4.78
C VAL A 244 -0.10 -34.15 5.49
N GLU A 245 -0.14 -34.22 6.81
CA GLU A 245 -0.84 -33.29 7.69
C GLU A 245 0.17 -32.39 8.41
N LEU A 246 -0.09 -31.09 8.37
CA LEU A 246 0.52 -30.09 9.24
C LEU A 246 -0.37 -29.95 10.49
N ARG A 247 0.20 -30.18 11.67
CA ARG A 247 -0.50 -30.02 12.95
C ARG A 247 0.06 -28.82 13.67
N THR A 248 -0.77 -27.81 13.92
CA THR A 248 -0.38 -26.62 14.68
C THR A 248 -0.94 -26.66 16.08
N ARG A 249 -0.20 -26.11 17.05
CA ARG A 249 -0.64 -26.02 18.44
C ARG A 249 -1.39 -24.69 18.65
N GLY A 250 -2.72 -24.78 18.73
CA GLY A 250 -3.59 -23.65 19.07
C GLY A 250 -3.94 -23.62 20.56
N PRO A 251 -4.69 -22.59 21.01
CA PRO A 251 -5.16 -22.46 22.39
C PRO A 251 -6.10 -23.62 22.80
N ASP A 252 -6.92 -24.12 21.88
CA ASP A 252 -7.88 -25.21 22.11
C ASP A 252 -7.28 -26.61 21.88
N GLY A 253 -5.96 -26.70 21.64
CA GLY A 253 -5.25 -27.95 21.37
C GLY A 253 -4.67 -28.04 19.96
N TRP A 254 -4.37 -29.27 19.53
CA TRP A 254 -3.75 -29.52 18.23
C TRP A 254 -4.77 -29.50 17.10
N GLN A 255 -4.52 -28.69 16.08
CA GLN A 255 -5.35 -28.61 14.86
C GLN A 255 -4.58 -29.24 13.69
N SER A 256 -5.18 -30.22 13.02
CA SER A 256 -4.62 -30.82 11.79
C SER A 256 -5.12 -30.08 10.56
N ARG A 257 -4.22 -29.79 9.61
CA ARG A 257 -4.52 -29.28 8.28
C ARG A 257 -3.81 -30.15 7.23
N ARG A 258 -4.49 -30.42 6.12
CA ARG A 258 -3.89 -31.13 4.99
C ARG A 258 -2.93 -30.23 4.23
N MET A 259 -1.73 -30.73 3.93
CA MET A 259 -0.78 -30.08 3.04
C MET A 259 -1.13 -30.38 1.57
N GLY A 260 -0.95 -29.40 0.69
CA GLY A 260 -1.07 -29.56 -0.76
C GLY A 260 0.18 -30.24 -1.33
N THR A 261 0.06 -30.87 -2.49
CA THR A 261 1.21 -31.44 -3.23
C THR A 261 1.75 -30.40 -4.21
N LEU A 262 3.05 -30.14 -4.17
CA LEU A 262 3.73 -29.27 -5.14
C LEU A 262 4.49 -30.15 -6.15
N GLY A 263 4.04 -30.14 -7.41
CA GLY A 263 4.62 -30.96 -8.48
C GLY A 263 4.28 -32.47 -8.40
N GLY A 264 4.82 -33.24 -9.35
CA GLY A 264 4.72 -34.70 -9.37
C GLY A 264 5.85 -35.39 -8.60
N VAL A 265 5.78 -36.72 -8.49
CA VAL A 265 6.80 -37.52 -7.81
C VAL A 265 8.13 -37.40 -8.55
N GLY A 266 9.13 -36.78 -7.91
CA GLY A 266 10.48 -36.61 -8.45
C GLY A 266 11.46 -37.69 -7.97
N PRO A 267 12.72 -37.69 -8.47
CA PRO A 267 13.78 -38.59 -8.00
C PRO A 267 14.11 -38.37 -6.51
N ASP A 268 13.80 -37.18 -5.99
CA ASP A 268 14.01 -36.79 -4.59
C ASP A 268 12.80 -37.02 -3.68
N GLY A 269 11.72 -37.62 -4.18
CA GLY A 269 10.47 -37.85 -3.45
C GLY A 269 9.34 -36.89 -3.85
N GLN A 270 8.34 -36.75 -2.98
CA GLN A 270 7.18 -35.86 -3.17
C GLN A 270 7.28 -34.64 -2.25
N THR A 271 7.06 -33.45 -2.79
CA THR A 271 7.03 -32.20 -2.02
C THR A 271 5.60 -31.84 -1.65
N PHE A 272 5.40 -31.47 -0.39
CA PHE A 272 4.16 -30.99 0.18
C PHE A 272 4.33 -29.56 0.69
N VAL A 273 3.34 -28.71 0.44
CA VAL A 273 3.36 -27.30 0.81
C VAL A 273 2.09 -26.92 1.54
N HIS A 274 2.22 -26.12 2.57
CA HIS A 274 1.10 -25.45 3.22
C HIS A 274 1.51 -24.05 3.65
N THR A 275 0.68 -23.06 3.33
CA THR A 275 0.91 -21.65 3.69
C THR A 275 0.16 -21.33 4.98
N LEU A 276 0.90 -20.95 6.02
CA LEU A 276 0.32 -20.40 7.24
C LEU A 276 0.14 -18.90 7.04
N THR A 277 -1.11 -18.45 6.92
CA THR A 277 -1.43 -17.04 6.70
C THR A 277 -1.38 -16.22 7.98
N GLY A 278 -0.82 -15.01 7.90
CA GLY A 278 -0.90 -14.01 8.96
C GLY A 278 -0.33 -14.42 10.32
N VAL A 279 0.86 -15.03 10.37
CA VAL A 279 1.44 -15.58 11.61
C VAL A 279 1.78 -14.49 12.64
N GLY A 280 0.86 -14.19 13.56
CA GLY A 280 0.97 -13.07 14.50
C GLY A 280 1.84 -13.32 15.75
N GLY A 281 2.18 -14.57 16.06
CA GLY A 281 2.99 -14.94 17.22
C GLY A 281 3.62 -16.32 17.04
N ASP A 282 4.46 -16.73 17.99
CA ASP A 282 5.18 -17.99 17.90
C ASP A 282 4.24 -19.19 17.73
N VAL A 283 4.52 -20.02 16.72
CA VAL A 283 3.70 -21.21 16.42
C VAL A 283 4.55 -22.46 16.55
N GLU A 284 4.15 -23.36 17.43
CA GLU A 284 4.68 -24.72 17.49
C GLU A 284 3.84 -25.62 16.57
N PHE A 285 4.51 -26.45 15.77
CA PHE A 285 3.85 -27.36 14.86
C PHE A 285 4.62 -28.68 14.68
N GLU A 286 3.91 -29.70 14.19
CA GLU A 286 4.47 -31.00 13.82
C GLU A 286 3.95 -31.40 12.44
N VAL A 287 4.70 -32.21 11.71
CA VAL A 287 4.30 -32.72 10.39
C VAL A 287 4.18 -34.24 10.44
N ARG A 288 3.08 -34.79 9.92
CA ARG A 288 2.81 -36.23 9.90
C ARG A 288 2.47 -36.70 8.51
N GLY A 289 3.07 -37.79 8.05
CA GLY A 289 2.81 -38.39 6.74
C GLY A 289 3.12 -39.88 6.74
N GLY A 290 2.09 -40.71 6.55
CA GLY A 290 2.21 -42.16 6.71
C GLY A 290 2.67 -42.53 8.14
N ASP A 291 3.82 -43.20 8.26
CA ASP A 291 4.49 -43.49 9.53
C ASP A 291 5.56 -42.43 9.92
N GLY A 292 5.86 -41.49 9.03
CA GLY A 292 6.76 -40.36 9.24
C GLY A 292 6.17 -39.30 10.18
N ARG A 293 6.96 -38.89 11.18
CA ARG A 293 6.63 -37.75 12.06
C ARG A 293 7.85 -36.83 12.24
N LEU A 294 7.66 -35.54 12.01
CA LEU A 294 8.59 -34.45 12.32
C LEU A 294 7.99 -33.65 13.48
N THR A 295 8.70 -33.57 14.60
CA THR A 295 8.25 -32.89 15.83
C THR A 295 9.25 -31.84 16.27
N GLY A 296 8.84 -30.90 17.12
CA GLY A 296 9.72 -29.87 17.68
C GLY A 296 9.98 -28.69 16.74
N LEU A 297 9.09 -28.44 15.78
CA LEU A 297 9.20 -27.34 14.84
C LEU A 297 8.53 -26.09 15.41
N ARG A 298 9.23 -24.96 15.37
CA ARG A 298 8.73 -23.68 15.90
C ARG A 298 9.01 -22.53 14.93
N LEU A 299 7.97 -21.79 14.61
CA LEU A 299 8.10 -20.45 14.04
C LEU A 299 8.33 -19.45 15.17
N VAL A 300 9.43 -18.71 15.10
CA VAL A 300 9.71 -17.61 16.02
C VAL A 300 9.35 -16.33 15.30
N VAL A 301 8.48 -15.53 15.92
CA VAL A 301 7.95 -14.32 15.31
C VAL A 301 8.72 -13.10 15.80
N ALA A 302 9.35 -12.37 14.87
CA ALA A 302 10.00 -11.10 15.14
C ALA A 302 9.38 -9.98 14.29
N GLU A 303 9.61 -8.73 14.69
CA GLU A 303 9.17 -7.57 13.91
C GLU A 303 10.10 -7.37 12.71
N ALA A 304 9.56 -7.09 11.53
CA ALA A 304 10.37 -6.75 10.35
C ALA A 304 10.94 -5.33 10.47
N PRO A 305 12.06 -5.00 9.79
CA PRO A 305 12.54 -3.63 9.73
C PRO A 305 11.49 -2.72 9.07
N ALA A 306 11.19 -1.61 9.74
CA ALA A 306 10.28 -0.57 9.26
C ALA A 306 10.95 0.80 9.29
N LEU A 307 10.40 1.75 8.56
CA LEU A 307 10.83 3.15 8.55
C LEU A 307 10.40 3.84 9.85
N ALA A 308 11.37 4.30 10.65
CA ALA A 308 11.13 5.09 11.84
C ALA A 308 10.81 6.56 11.51
N GLY A 309 11.38 7.08 10.43
CA GLY A 309 11.19 8.46 9.99
C GLY A 309 11.70 8.69 8.57
N LEU A 310 10.99 9.56 7.85
CA LEU A 310 11.30 10.00 6.49
C LEU A 310 11.33 11.52 6.48
N THR A 311 12.48 12.09 6.15
CA THR A 311 12.63 13.53 5.96
C THR A 311 12.96 13.79 4.51
N ILE A 312 12.18 14.66 3.87
CA ILE A 312 12.40 15.08 2.49
C ILE A 312 12.62 16.58 2.51
N GLU A 313 13.76 17.00 1.97
CA GLU A 313 14.10 18.41 1.81
C GLU A 313 14.31 18.68 0.33
N HIS A 314 13.93 19.87 -0.12
CA HIS A 314 14.24 20.30 -1.48
C HIS A 314 14.93 21.65 -1.46
N GLU A 315 15.89 21.81 -2.36
CA GLU A 315 16.50 23.09 -2.70
C GLU A 315 15.90 23.51 -4.05
N PRO A 316 15.12 24.60 -4.10
CA PRO A 316 14.50 25.04 -5.35
C PRO A 316 15.57 25.58 -6.33
N PRO A 317 15.23 25.69 -7.63
CA PRO A 317 16.10 26.31 -8.61
C PRO A 317 16.52 27.73 -8.20
N ALA A 318 17.69 28.17 -8.65
CA ALA A 318 18.31 29.44 -8.25
C ALA A 318 17.40 30.67 -8.42
N TYR A 319 16.50 30.66 -9.40
CA TYR A 319 15.59 31.77 -9.67
C TYR A 319 14.44 31.91 -8.66
N LEU A 320 14.07 30.82 -7.95
CA LEU A 320 13.10 30.81 -6.84
C LEU A 320 13.75 31.07 -5.46
N GLY A 321 15.05 31.33 -5.46
CA GLY A 321 15.89 31.54 -4.28
C GLY A 321 16.72 30.32 -3.91
N THR A 322 17.62 30.51 -2.94
CA THR A 322 18.53 29.46 -2.45
C THR A 322 18.13 28.99 -1.05
N GLY A 323 18.52 27.76 -0.70
CA GLY A 323 18.32 27.19 0.62
C GLY A 323 17.39 25.98 0.65
N LEU A 324 17.72 25.05 1.54
CA LEU A 324 16.96 23.82 1.77
C LEU A 324 15.65 24.12 2.49
N ARG A 325 14.56 23.61 1.93
CA ARG A 325 13.22 23.73 2.48
C ARG A 325 12.68 22.35 2.82
N PRO A 326 12.19 22.12 4.05
CA PRO A 326 11.55 20.85 4.39
C PRO A 326 10.24 20.69 3.62
N THR A 327 10.00 19.48 3.13
CA THR A 327 8.73 19.10 2.49
C THR A 327 8.03 18.05 3.34
N ALA A 328 6.71 18.15 3.43
CA ALA A 328 5.92 17.13 4.11
C ALA A 328 6.11 15.77 3.44
N ALA A 329 6.66 14.80 4.17
CA ALA A 329 6.79 13.44 3.70
C ALA A 329 5.40 12.81 3.53
N SER A 330 5.04 12.51 2.28
CA SER A 330 3.76 11.89 1.94
C SER A 330 3.95 10.91 0.76
N ARG A 331 2.90 10.16 0.38
CA ARG A 331 2.96 9.28 -0.80
C ARG A 331 3.20 10.04 -2.10
N VAL A 332 2.77 11.30 -2.18
CA VAL A 332 2.95 12.16 -3.36
C VAL A 332 3.55 13.49 -2.89
N VAL A 333 4.79 13.71 -3.25
CA VAL A 333 5.57 14.87 -2.86
C VAL A 333 5.66 15.80 -4.07
N ARG A 334 5.13 17.01 -3.94
CA ARG A 334 5.18 18.03 -4.99
C ARG A 334 6.29 19.03 -4.65
N VAL A 335 7.21 19.23 -5.59
CA VAL A 335 8.29 20.22 -5.47
C VAL A 335 8.44 20.97 -6.79
N PRO A 336 8.95 22.21 -6.79
CA PRO A 336 9.18 22.94 -8.04
C PRO A 336 10.07 22.16 -8.99
N ARG A 337 9.77 22.19 -10.29
CA ARG A 337 10.59 21.58 -11.34
C ARG A 337 12.03 22.12 -11.26
N GLY A 338 13.00 21.27 -11.51
CA GLY A 338 14.43 21.62 -11.43
C GLY A 338 14.98 21.68 -10.00
N SER A 339 14.17 21.41 -8.97
CA SER A 339 14.66 21.33 -7.59
C SER A 339 15.60 20.15 -7.38
N ARG A 340 16.59 20.33 -6.50
CA ARG A 340 17.39 19.24 -5.94
C ARG A 340 16.69 18.68 -4.72
N VAL A 341 16.49 17.37 -4.64
CA VAL A 341 15.74 16.73 -3.54
C VAL A 341 16.66 15.83 -2.73
N ARG A 342 16.73 16.05 -1.42
CA ARG A 342 17.43 15.21 -0.45
C ARG A 342 16.43 14.38 0.33
N ILE A 343 16.67 13.08 0.40
CA ILE A 343 15.81 12.09 1.03
C ILE A 343 16.61 11.44 2.15
N THR A 344 16.14 11.56 3.39
CA THR A 344 16.76 10.93 4.56
C THR A 344 15.79 9.93 5.17
N CYS A 345 16.20 8.67 5.19
CA CYS A 345 15.42 7.54 5.71
C CYS A 345 16.06 7.02 6.99
N THR A 346 15.28 6.84 8.06
CA THR A 346 15.75 6.28 9.34
C THR A 346 15.05 4.96 9.64
N SER A 347 15.81 3.94 10.01
CA SER A 347 15.25 2.60 10.31
C SER A 347 14.85 2.45 11.78
N THR A 348 13.88 1.58 12.04
CA THR A 348 13.49 1.13 13.39
C THR A 348 14.48 0.15 14.01
N LYS A 349 15.25 -0.57 13.17
CA LYS A 349 16.18 -1.65 13.53
C LYS A 349 17.54 -1.50 12.83
N PRO A 350 18.60 -2.13 13.35
CA PRO A 350 19.87 -2.25 12.63
C PRO A 350 19.66 -3.03 11.31
N LEU A 351 20.30 -2.56 10.25
CA LEU A 351 20.17 -3.09 8.88
C LEU A 351 21.47 -3.73 8.43
N ALA A 352 21.36 -4.87 7.74
CA ALA A 352 22.47 -5.45 6.98
C ALA A 352 22.58 -4.83 5.58
N GLU A 353 21.44 -4.48 4.99
CA GLU A 353 21.35 -3.92 3.64
C GLU A 353 20.19 -2.92 3.57
N ALA A 354 20.42 -1.79 2.92
CA ALA A 354 19.38 -0.79 2.63
C ALA A 354 19.63 -0.23 1.24
N VAL A 355 18.61 -0.25 0.37
CA VAL A 355 18.73 0.26 -1.00
C VAL A 355 17.61 1.25 -1.26
N LEU A 356 17.98 2.48 -1.61
CA LEU A 356 17.07 3.51 -2.07
C LEU A 356 17.21 3.60 -3.59
N THR A 357 16.15 3.23 -4.29
CA THR A 357 16.09 3.28 -5.75
C THR A 357 15.16 4.39 -6.21
N ALA A 358 15.53 5.06 -7.30
CA ALA A 358 14.66 5.96 -8.04
C ALA A 358 14.44 5.43 -9.44
N ARG A 359 13.22 5.56 -9.91
CA ARG A 359 12.81 5.21 -11.26
C ARG A 359 12.01 6.35 -11.83
N ASP A 360 12.42 6.82 -12.99
CA ASP A 360 11.65 7.83 -13.70
C ASP A 360 10.32 7.17 -14.12
N ALA A 361 9.21 7.74 -13.66
CA ALA A 361 7.90 7.26 -14.03
C ALA A 361 7.67 7.66 -15.49
N ALA A 362 7.41 6.67 -16.35
CA ALA A 362 7.08 6.95 -17.74
C ALA A 362 5.85 7.87 -17.77
N VAL A 363 5.97 9.02 -18.45
CA VAL A 363 4.90 9.98 -18.67
C VAL A 363 3.77 9.25 -19.39
N ALA A 364 2.79 8.75 -18.63
CA ALA A 364 1.51 8.31 -19.18
C ALA A 364 0.78 9.58 -19.59
N GLY A 365 0.99 10.00 -20.84
CA GLY A 365 0.32 11.17 -21.39
C GLY A 365 -1.19 11.04 -21.25
N THR A 366 -1.82 11.93 -20.49
CA THR A 366 -3.10 12.57 -20.85
C THR A 366 -3.46 13.66 -19.85
N SER A 367 -3.68 14.85 -20.40
CA SER A 367 -4.44 15.99 -19.91
C SER A 367 -5.37 15.73 -18.71
N GLY A 368 -5.18 16.55 -17.66
CA GLY A 368 -6.26 17.19 -16.90
C GLY A 368 -7.55 16.40 -16.69
N ALA A 369 -7.52 15.43 -15.79
CA ALA A 369 -8.71 14.98 -15.08
C ALA A 369 -8.29 14.61 -13.66
N ALA A 370 -9.07 15.07 -12.68
CA ALA A 370 -8.84 14.88 -11.26
C ALA A 370 -8.29 13.47 -10.95
N VAL A 371 -7.10 13.43 -10.33
CA VAL A 371 -6.51 12.20 -9.81
C VAL A 371 -7.46 11.70 -8.71
N ALA A 372 -8.37 10.82 -9.09
CA ALA A 372 -9.01 9.91 -8.16
C ALA A 372 -7.89 9.19 -7.42
N ALA A 373 -8.01 9.14 -6.09
CA ALA A 373 -7.08 8.41 -5.23
C ALA A 373 -6.76 7.04 -5.84
N PRO A 374 -5.48 6.61 -5.87
CA PRO A 374 -5.16 5.32 -6.43
C PRO A 374 -5.80 4.25 -5.54
N GLU A 375 -6.84 3.62 -6.06
CA GLU A 375 -7.37 2.39 -5.51
C GLU A 375 -6.23 1.36 -5.47
N ALA A 376 -6.10 0.74 -4.29
CA ALA A 376 -5.37 -0.48 -3.99
C ALA A 376 -4.34 -0.93 -5.05
N PHE A 377 -3.07 -0.61 -4.79
CA PHE A 377 -1.94 -1.36 -5.33
C PHE A 377 -1.98 -2.77 -4.70
N SER A 378 -2.83 -3.64 -5.24
CA SER A 378 -2.83 -5.06 -4.93
C SER A 378 -1.56 -5.67 -5.52
N GLY A 379 -0.83 -6.41 -4.69
CA GLY A 379 0.37 -7.14 -5.07
C GLY A 379 0.13 -8.12 -6.23
N ASP A 380 1.25 -8.51 -6.84
CA ASP A 380 1.38 -9.42 -7.98
C ASP A 380 1.02 -8.87 -9.37
N ALA A 381 1.68 -7.78 -9.74
CA ALA A 381 2.21 -7.62 -11.10
C ALA A 381 3.30 -6.56 -11.08
N ALA A 382 4.56 -6.94 -11.29
CA ALA A 382 5.59 -5.98 -11.65
C ALA A 382 5.19 -5.37 -13.01
N PRO A 383 4.95 -4.05 -13.14
CA PRO A 383 4.79 -3.46 -14.45
C PRO A 383 6.15 -3.53 -15.16
N GLU A 384 6.24 -4.44 -16.13
CA GLU A 384 7.27 -4.47 -17.16
C GLU A 384 7.22 -3.15 -17.95
N SER A 385 7.84 -2.12 -17.38
CA SER A 385 8.20 -0.89 -18.09
C SER A 385 9.73 -0.83 -18.09
N SER A 386 10.32 -0.82 -19.27
CA SER A 386 11.76 -0.96 -19.52
C SER A 386 12.60 0.28 -19.16
N ALA A 387 12.16 1.11 -18.23
CA ALA A 387 12.94 2.24 -17.73
C ALA A 387 14.00 1.76 -16.71
N PRO A 388 15.29 2.12 -16.87
CA PRO A 388 16.34 1.72 -15.94
C PRO A 388 16.10 2.35 -14.56
N SER A 389 16.05 1.52 -13.51
CA SER A 389 16.09 1.99 -12.12
C SER A 389 17.50 2.45 -11.77
N ARG A 390 17.65 3.67 -11.24
CA ARG A 390 18.93 4.17 -10.70
C ARG A 390 18.95 4.01 -9.18
N VAL A 391 20.07 3.59 -8.62
CA VAL A 391 20.28 3.56 -7.18
C VAL A 391 20.67 4.96 -6.73
N LEU A 392 19.86 5.57 -5.85
CA LEU A 392 20.17 6.88 -5.26
C LEU A 392 21.17 6.74 -4.11
N ALA A 393 21.00 5.70 -3.31
CA ALA A 393 21.88 5.38 -2.21
C ALA A 393 21.76 3.89 -1.87
N SER A 394 22.88 3.28 -1.48
CA SER A 394 22.92 1.91 -0.99
C SER A 394 23.83 1.84 0.22
N LEU A 395 23.39 1.15 1.27
CA LEU A 395 24.18 0.84 2.45
C LEU A 395 24.35 -0.68 2.50
N ALA A 396 25.61 -1.13 2.49
CA ALA A 396 25.98 -2.54 2.68
C ALA A 396 26.70 -2.73 4.02
N ALA A 397 26.59 -3.92 4.62
CA ALA A 397 27.15 -4.29 5.92
C ALA A 397 28.67 -4.01 6.13
N ALA A 398 29.43 -3.71 5.06
CA ALA A 398 30.85 -3.36 5.15
C ALA A 398 31.12 -1.88 5.51
N GLU A 399 30.16 -0.97 5.29
CA GLU A 399 30.32 0.47 5.54
C GLU A 399 29.86 0.89 6.95
N THR A 400 29.16 -0.01 7.65
CA THR A 400 28.59 0.16 9.00
C THR A 400 29.64 0.27 10.12
N ALA A 401 30.90 -0.05 9.84
CA ALA A 401 31.98 0.00 10.84
C ALA A 401 32.52 1.42 11.13
N SER A 402 32.09 2.45 10.39
CA SER A 402 32.65 3.81 10.47
C SER A 402 31.83 4.83 11.27
N HIS A 403 30.55 4.56 11.54
CA HIS A 403 29.66 5.45 12.30
C HIS A 403 29.37 4.88 13.69
N GLY A 404 30.44 4.77 14.50
CA GLY A 404 30.34 4.52 15.93
C GLY A 404 29.92 5.79 16.66
N GLY A 405 28.62 5.96 16.91
CA GLY A 405 28.10 7.08 17.69
C GLY A 405 26.58 7.03 17.88
N ASP A 406 26.17 6.44 19.01
CA ASP A 406 24.86 6.51 19.67
C ASP A 406 23.62 5.99 18.92
N GLY A 407 23.45 4.65 18.97
CA GLY A 407 22.12 4.03 19.12
C GLY A 407 21.48 3.38 17.90
N ASP A 408 22.02 2.24 17.45
CA ASP A 408 21.36 1.11 16.71
C ASP A 408 20.46 1.40 15.48
N ARG A 409 20.32 2.67 15.07
CA ARG A 409 19.46 3.13 13.97
C ARG A 409 20.33 3.64 12.84
N LEU A 410 20.20 3.00 11.68
CA LEU A 410 20.90 3.42 10.47
C LEU A 410 20.08 4.46 9.72
N THR A 411 20.77 5.50 9.27
CA THR A 411 20.27 6.57 8.40
C THR A 411 20.81 6.39 7.00
N LEU A 412 19.92 6.37 6.00
CA LEU A 412 20.27 6.32 4.59
C LEU A 412 19.89 7.65 3.94
N GLU A 413 20.84 8.32 3.31
CA GLU A 413 20.64 9.59 2.61
C GLU A 413 20.83 9.40 1.10
N GLY A 414 19.88 9.86 0.30
CA GLY A 414 19.96 9.88 -1.16
C GLY A 414 19.54 11.22 -1.73
N GLU A 415 20.13 11.60 -2.87
CA GLU A 415 19.92 12.90 -3.49
C GLU A 415 19.56 12.79 -4.97
N ILE A 416 18.57 13.57 -5.41
CA ILE A 416 18.18 13.75 -6.81
C ILE A 416 18.64 15.15 -7.22
N GLN A 417 19.56 15.23 -8.18
CA GLN A 417 20.22 16.49 -8.55
C GLN A 417 19.31 17.51 -9.25
N ALA A 418 18.50 17.05 -10.21
CA ALA A 418 17.53 17.86 -10.93
C ALA A 418 16.28 17.02 -11.19
N LEU A 419 15.13 17.54 -10.80
CA LEU A 419 13.84 16.89 -10.99
C LEU A 419 13.08 17.51 -12.18
N ASP A 420 13.19 16.87 -13.34
CA ASP A 420 12.52 17.31 -14.57
C ASP A 420 11.27 16.51 -14.93
N GLY A 421 11.14 15.29 -14.40
CA GLY A 421 9.99 14.43 -14.58
C GLY A 421 9.61 13.72 -13.30
N ASP A 422 8.48 13.02 -13.33
CA ASP A 422 7.98 12.23 -12.20
C ASP A 422 8.98 11.14 -11.82
N VAL A 423 9.32 11.06 -10.53
CA VAL A 423 10.27 10.05 -10.02
C VAL A 423 9.61 9.22 -8.92
N ALA A 424 9.47 7.92 -9.17
CA ALA A 424 9.07 6.95 -8.17
C ALA A 424 10.30 6.51 -7.35
N VAL A 425 10.27 6.73 -6.04
CA VAL A 425 11.32 6.33 -5.11
C VAL A 425 10.84 5.12 -4.32
N ALA A 426 11.67 4.08 -4.25
CA ALA A 426 11.41 2.87 -3.48
C ALA A 426 12.56 2.60 -2.51
N LEU A 427 12.22 2.21 -1.28
CA LEU A 427 13.17 1.83 -0.25
C LEU A 427 12.97 0.37 0.16
N ASP A 428 14.04 -0.40 -0.01
CA ASP A 428 14.13 -1.81 0.39
C ASP A 428 15.09 -1.92 1.58
N LEU A 429 14.64 -2.60 2.64
CA LEU A 429 15.37 -2.72 3.90
C LEU A 429 15.51 -4.20 4.27
N ARG A 430 16.71 -4.60 4.70
CA ARG A 430 16.97 -5.93 5.25
C ARG A 430 17.73 -5.83 6.57
N ASP A 431 17.20 -6.44 7.62
CA ASP A 431 17.82 -6.42 8.94
C ASP A 431 18.97 -7.43 9.09
N THR A 432 19.68 -7.37 10.22
CA THR A 432 20.77 -8.31 10.57
C THR A 432 20.30 -9.74 10.77
N ASP A 433 19.02 -9.93 11.05
CA ASP A 433 18.38 -11.24 11.23
C ASP A 433 17.86 -11.81 9.90
N GLY A 434 18.08 -11.10 8.78
CA GLY A 434 17.71 -11.50 7.43
C GLY A 434 16.26 -11.24 7.04
N LEU A 435 15.48 -10.52 7.86
CA LEU A 435 14.10 -10.12 7.58
C LEU A 435 14.07 -8.87 6.69
N SER A 436 13.25 -8.91 5.65
CA SER A 436 12.99 -7.76 4.78
C SER A 436 11.76 -6.96 5.22
N ASN A 437 11.68 -5.68 4.83
CA ASN A 437 10.47 -4.88 4.99
C ASN A 437 9.29 -5.51 4.24
N ARG A 438 8.09 -5.39 4.82
CA ARG A 438 6.88 -6.05 4.31
C ARG A 438 6.24 -5.41 3.11
N GLN A 439 6.18 -4.09 3.17
CA GLN A 439 5.60 -3.27 2.13
C GLN A 439 6.75 -2.46 1.58
N PRO A 440 6.96 -2.48 0.26
CA PRO A 440 7.94 -1.60 -0.35
C PRO A 440 7.53 -0.17 -0.01
N ILE A 441 8.43 0.55 0.64
CA ILE A 441 8.18 1.94 1.02
C ILE A 441 8.35 2.74 -0.26
N GLN A 442 7.24 3.12 -0.87
CA GLN A 442 7.21 3.82 -2.15
C GLN A 442 6.52 5.17 -2.03
N PHE A 443 7.11 6.18 -2.64
CA PHE A 443 6.51 7.50 -2.79
C PHE A 443 6.90 8.10 -4.14
N LEU A 444 6.03 8.96 -4.66
CA LEU A 444 6.19 9.63 -5.94
C LEU A 444 6.58 11.08 -5.71
N ILE A 445 7.63 11.55 -6.38
CA ILE A 445 8.02 12.96 -6.40
C ILE A 445 7.62 13.54 -7.75
N ILE A 446 6.74 14.54 -7.74
CA ILE A 446 6.21 15.19 -8.94
C ILE A 446 6.79 16.61 -9.04
N PRO A 447 7.51 16.95 -10.13
CA PRO A 447 7.91 18.33 -10.39
C PRO A 447 6.69 19.17 -10.80
N VAL A 448 6.49 20.30 -10.13
CA VAL A 448 5.50 21.30 -10.51
C VAL A 448 6.17 22.28 -11.48
N PRO A 449 5.74 22.36 -12.75
CA PRO A 449 6.28 23.31 -13.70
C PRO A 449 5.86 24.74 -13.32
N ASP A 450 6.71 25.69 -13.69
CA ASP A 450 6.49 27.12 -13.58
C ASP A 450 5.62 27.60 -14.76
N GLU A 451 4.59 28.41 -14.49
CA GLU A 451 3.69 28.92 -15.53
C GLU A 451 4.21 30.23 -16.12
N PRO A 452 4.09 30.45 -17.45
CA PRO A 452 4.54 31.70 -18.04
C PRO A 452 3.69 32.89 -17.56
N PRO A 453 4.26 34.10 -17.50
CA PRO A 453 3.54 35.30 -17.07
C PRO A 453 2.22 35.51 -17.81
N GLN A 454 1.18 35.88 -17.07
CA GLN A 454 -0.12 36.20 -17.64
C GLN A 454 -0.23 37.71 -17.90
N VAL A 455 -0.46 38.07 -19.16
CA VAL A 455 -0.55 39.47 -19.61
C VAL A 455 -1.98 39.78 -20.03
N ALA A 456 -2.71 40.46 -19.15
CA ALA A 456 -4.07 40.92 -19.38
C ALA A 456 -4.11 42.46 -19.44
N MET A 457 -3.37 43.03 -20.38
CA MET A 457 -3.37 44.46 -20.67
C MET A 457 -4.17 44.74 -21.93
N THR A 458 -4.81 45.91 -22.04
CA THR A 458 -5.49 46.40 -23.24
C THR A 458 -5.31 47.92 -23.39
N PRO A 459 -5.36 48.46 -24.62
CA PRO A 459 -5.36 49.89 -24.84
C PRO A 459 -6.70 50.49 -24.38
N ARG A 460 -6.64 51.52 -23.53
CA ARG A 460 -7.80 52.24 -23.01
C ARG A 460 -8.60 52.85 -24.16
N GLY A 461 -9.89 52.55 -24.21
CA GLY A 461 -10.80 53.03 -25.25
C GLY A 461 -10.73 52.26 -26.58
N MET A 462 -9.78 51.32 -26.74
CA MET A 462 -9.59 50.50 -27.93
C MET A 462 -9.62 51.33 -29.24
N PRO A 463 -8.67 52.27 -29.41
CA PRO A 463 -8.63 53.08 -30.63
C PRO A 463 -8.39 52.19 -31.84
N ALA A 464 -9.08 52.47 -32.95
CA ALA A 464 -8.83 51.81 -34.24
C ALA A 464 -7.73 52.53 -35.05
N ALA A 465 -7.53 53.82 -34.77
CA ALA A 465 -6.59 54.67 -35.48
C ALA A 465 -5.82 55.58 -34.51
N ILE A 466 -4.59 55.93 -34.88
CA ILE A 466 -3.70 56.79 -34.09
C ILE A 466 -2.86 57.69 -35.01
N THR A 467 -2.49 58.88 -34.55
CA THR A 467 -1.59 59.76 -35.27
C THR A 467 -0.12 59.40 -34.99
N GLY A 468 0.80 59.78 -35.88
CA GLY A 468 2.23 59.53 -35.67
C GLY A 468 2.83 60.18 -34.41
N ALA A 469 2.15 61.19 -33.83
CA ALA A 469 2.55 61.85 -32.58
C ALA A 469 1.73 61.38 -31.36
N GLY A 470 0.79 60.44 -31.54
CA GLY A 470 -0.11 59.99 -30.49
C GLY A 470 0.55 59.14 -29.41
N ARG A 471 -0.21 58.90 -28.35
CA ARG A 471 0.17 58.13 -27.15
C ARG A 471 -0.82 56.99 -26.96
N LEU A 472 -0.34 55.78 -26.69
CA LEU A 472 -1.20 54.67 -26.27
C LEU A 472 -1.22 54.58 -24.75
N LEU A 473 -2.42 54.54 -24.18
CA LEU A 473 -2.62 54.35 -22.76
C LEU A 473 -3.02 52.90 -22.50
N LEU A 474 -2.12 52.12 -21.93
CA LEU A 474 -2.36 50.71 -21.63
C LEU A 474 -2.84 50.57 -20.18
N VAL A 475 -3.91 49.78 -20.00
CA VAL A 475 -4.52 49.46 -18.70
C VAL A 475 -4.67 47.95 -18.56
N GLY A 476 -4.75 47.45 -17.34
CA GLY A 476 -4.89 46.03 -17.03
C GLY A 476 -3.79 45.53 -16.11
N THR A 477 -3.59 44.21 -16.10
CA THR A 477 -2.70 43.53 -15.14
C THR A 477 -1.70 42.63 -15.84
N ILE A 478 -0.47 42.61 -15.32
CA ILE A 478 0.54 41.61 -15.64
C ILE A 478 0.81 40.84 -14.35
N GLY A 479 0.67 39.52 -14.38
CA GLY A 479 0.85 38.66 -13.22
C GLY A 479 1.74 37.46 -13.50
N ASP A 480 2.38 36.95 -12.46
CA ASP A 480 3.20 35.75 -12.47
C ASP A 480 3.00 35.00 -11.15
N ASP A 481 3.09 33.68 -11.16
CA ASP A 481 2.95 32.86 -9.95
C ASP A 481 4.17 32.96 -9.02
N HIS A 482 5.34 33.28 -9.58
CA HIS A 482 6.60 33.36 -8.86
C HIS A 482 7.22 34.76 -8.79
N ALA A 483 7.60 35.35 -9.92
CA ALA A 483 8.18 36.68 -10.00
C ALA A 483 8.33 37.17 -11.45
N LEU A 484 7.74 38.32 -11.74
CA LEU A 484 8.02 39.07 -12.96
C LEU A 484 9.47 39.57 -12.99
N ALA A 485 10.14 39.40 -14.12
CA ALA A 485 11.47 39.97 -14.36
C ALA A 485 11.36 41.31 -15.11
N GLU A 486 10.74 41.30 -16.29
CA GLU A 486 10.56 42.47 -17.13
C GLU A 486 9.25 42.40 -17.92
N ALA A 487 8.74 43.54 -18.35
CA ALA A 487 7.68 43.60 -19.35
C ALA A 487 8.00 44.68 -20.39
N ALA A 488 7.51 44.48 -21.60
CA ALA A 488 7.72 45.39 -22.70
C ALA A 488 6.50 45.40 -23.64
N VAL A 489 6.30 46.55 -24.28
CA VAL A 489 5.40 46.69 -25.42
C VAL A 489 6.19 46.41 -26.68
N GLN A 490 5.81 45.38 -27.42
CA GLN A 490 6.33 45.08 -28.75
C GLN A 490 5.44 45.78 -29.78
N LEU A 491 6.05 46.67 -30.55
CA LEU A 491 5.42 47.41 -31.63
C LEU A 491 6.02 46.93 -32.95
N ARG A 492 5.20 46.31 -33.79
CA ARG A 492 5.62 45.78 -35.09
C ARG A 492 4.88 46.50 -36.20
N ARG A 493 5.61 47.02 -37.18
CA ARG A 493 5.01 47.59 -38.38
C ARG A 493 4.53 46.48 -39.30
N GLU A 494 3.28 46.56 -39.73
CA GLU A 494 2.73 45.65 -40.72
C GLU A 494 2.95 46.26 -42.10
N THR A 495 4.00 45.81 -42.80
CA THR A 495 4.18 46.19 -44.20
C THR A 495 3.05 45.60 -45.02
N ALA A 496 2.34 46.45 -45.77
CA ALA A 496 1.40 46.02 -46.79
C ALA A 496 2.17 45.29 -47.92
N LYS A 497 2.31 43.97 -47.81
CA LYS A 497 2.73 43.09 -48.90
C LYS A 497 1.79 41.91 -49.00
N GLY A 498 0.95 41.92 -50.05
CA GLY A 498 0.30 40.71 -50.58
C GLY A 498 -1.21 40.75 -50.78
N THR A 499 -1.82 41.81 -51.32
CA THR A 499 -3.02 41.60 -52.16
C THR A 499 -2.55 40.95 -53.47
N ASP A 500 -2.51 39.62 -53.46
CA ASP A 500 -2.80 38.73 -54.59
C ASP A 500 -2.50 37.29 -54.12
N GLY A 501 -3.54 36.58 -53.68
CA GLY A 501 -3.40 35.21 -53.19
C GLY A 501 -4.71 34.67 -52.64
N ILE A 502 -5.63 34.33 -53.53
CA ILE A 502 -6.78 33.47 -53.21
C ILE A 502 -6.22 32.11 -52.78
N GLY A 503 -6.44 31.77 -51.51
CA GLY A 503 -6.59 30.40 -51.01
C GLY A 503 -5.34 29.52 -50.95
N SER A 504 -4.73 29.42 -49.78
CA SER A 504 -4.26 28.12 -49.28
C SER A 504 -4.28 28.10 -47.76
N ASP A 505 -5.20 27.32 -47.20
CA ASP A 505 -5.15 26.83 -45.82
C ASP A 505 -3.86 26.04 -45.62
N GLY A 506 -2.95 26.61 -44.84
CA GLY A 506 -1.76 25.95 -44.32
C GLY A 506 -1.36 26.66 -43.03
N PRO A 507 -0.91 25.93 -41.99
CA PRO A 507 -0.51 26.54 -40.73
C PRO A 507 0.65 27.52 -40.97
N PRO A 508 0.74 28.63 -40.22
CA PRO A 508 1.78 29.62 -40.44
C PRO A 508 3.14 28.99 -40.14
N GLY A 509 3.88 28.68 -41.21
CA GLY A 509 5.25 28.21 -41.14
C GLY A 509 6.21 29.37 -40.85
N ASP A 510 7.17 29.11 -39.96
CA ASP A 510 8.34 29.92 -39.65
C ASP A 510 9.11 30.28 -40.94
N GLY A 511 8.68 31.36 -41.57
CA GLY A 511 9.44 32.05 -42.59
C GLY A 511 10.26 33.13 -41.91
N ASP A 512 11.57 32.95 -41.93
CA ASP A 512 12.65 33.91 -41.64
C ASP A 512 12.27 35.34 -42.05
N ARG A 513 11.67 36.09 -41.12
CA ARG A 513 11.27 37.50 -41.26
C ARG A 513 12.15 38.28 -40.29
N SER A 514 13.02 39.12 -40.84
CA SER A 514 14.00 39.90 -40.09
C SER A 514 13.36 40.64 -38.90
N ASP A 515 13.98 40.49 -37.73
CA ASP A 515 13.72 41.18 -36.45
C ASP A 515 13.82 42.73 -36.52
N ASP A 516 14.08 43.30 -37.70
CA ASP A 516 14.49 44.70 -37.92
C ASP A 516 13.32 45.71 -37.84
N ASP A 517 12.07 45.25 -37.91
CA ASP A 517 10.86 46.11 -37.88
C ASP A 517 10.06 46.04 -36.55
N THR A 518 10.61 45.39 -35.52
CA THR A 518 9.98 45.29 -34.20
C THR A 518 10.69 46.19 -33.18
N VAL A 519 9.98 47.19 -32.66
CA VAL A 519 10.48 48.04 -31.58
C VAL A 519 9.94 47.54 -30.24
N ARG A 520 10.85 47.23 -29.31
CA ARG A 520 10.52 46.79 -27.95
C ARG A 520 10.72 47.94 -26.97
N LEU A 521 9.63 48.44 -26.37
CA LEU A 521 9.63 49.52 -25.39
C LEU A 521 9.41 48.95 -23.99
N PRO A 522 10.32 49.14 -23.02
CA PRO A 522 10.16 48.60 -21.68
C PRO A 522 9.00 49.26 -20.93
N ILE A 523 8.32 48.51 -20.06
CA ILE A 523 7.28 49.00 -19.15
C ILE A 523 7.90 49.17 -17.76
N PRO A 524 8.36 50.37 -17.36
CA PRO A 524 9.11 50.56 -16.10
C PRO A 524 8.25 50.35 -14.85
N GLY A 525 6.92 50.30 -15.01
CA GLY A 525 5.98 50.01 -13.92
C GLY A 525 6.05 48.56 -13.42
N VAL A 526 6.60 47.64 -14.21
CA VAL A 526 6.86 46.26 -13.78
C VAL A 526 8.21 46.23 -13.05
N ARG A 527 8.16 46.04 -11.73
CA ARG A 527 9.36 45.89 -10.92
C ARG A 527 9.81 44.44 -10.92
N GLU A 528 11.10 44.24 -11.03
CA GLU A 528 11.71 42.93 -10.86
C GLU A 528 11.34 42.34 -9.49
N GLY A 529 10.80 41.11 -9.48
CA GLY A 529 10.34 40.42 -8.28
C GLY A 529 8.89 40.72 -7.87
N ALA A 530 8.15 41.54 -8.63
CA ALA A 530 6.72 41.73 -8.37
C ALA A 530 5.91 40.51 -8.84
N LEU A 531 4.92 40.10 -8.05
CA LEU A 531 3.96 39.04 -8.44
C LEU A 531 2.91 39.57 -9.40
N VAL A 532 2.47 40.82 -9.19
CA VAL A 532 1.45 41.47 -10.00
C VAL A 532 1.81 42.94 -10.19
N ALA A 533 1.71 43.42 -11.42
CA ALA A 533 1.77 44.82 -11.78
C ALA A 533 0.40 45.25 -12.34
N GLU A 534 -0.22 46.23 -11.70
CA GLU A 534 -1.55 46.75 -12.06
C GLU A 534 -1.45 48.17 -12.63
N PHE A 535 -2.12 48.38 -13.77
CA PHE A 535 -2.21 49.64 -14.47
C PHE A 535 -3.67 50.05 -14.58
N THR A 536 -4.12 50.95 -13.71
CA THR A 536 -5.52 51.37 -13.65
C THR A 536 -5.82 52.52 -14.61
N ALA A 537 -7.09 52.88 -14.76
CA ALA A 537 -7.50 54.05 -15.55
C ALA A 537 -6.94 55.38 -15.01
N ASP A 538 -6.62 55.47 -13.72
CA ASP A 538 -6.06 56.66 -13.09
C ASP A 538 -4.52 56.75 -13.25
N SER A 539 -3.87 55.61 -13.44
CA SER A 539 -2.42 55.50 -13.65
C SER A 539 -2.08 54.50 -14.76
N PRO A 540 -2.47 54.77 -16.03
CA PRO A 540 -2.17 53.90 -17.15
C PRO A 540 -0.68 53.94 -17.51
N HIS A 541 -0.19 52.90 -18.19
CA HIS A 541 1.13 52.97 -18.82
C HIS A 541 1.04 53.70 -20.15
N GLU A 542 1.79 54.79 -20.30
CA GLU A 542 1.81 55.61 -21.50
C GLU A 542 2.95 55.21 -22.45
N VAL A 543 2.60 54.92 -23.70
CA VAL A 543 3.54 54.61 -24.79
C VAL A 543 3.52 55.75 -25.79
N VAL A 544 4.60 56.51 -25.88
CA VAL A 544 4.73 57.65 -26.79
C VAL A 544 5.19 57.15 -28.16
N LEU A 545 4.42 57.41 -29.22
CA LEU A 545 4.73 56.90 -30.58
C LEU A 545 5.59 57.86 -31.42
N ALA A 546 5.68 59.14 -31.06
CA ALA A 546 6.44 60.15 -31.81
C ALA A 546 7.89 59.74 -32.17
N PRO A 547 8.67 59.08 -31.29
CA PRO A 547 10.04 58.63 -31.61
C PRO A 547 10.11 57.58 -32.72
N LEU A 548 9.00 56.88 -33.00
CA LEU A 548 8.94 55.84 -34.02
C LEU A 548 8.82 56.42 -35.43
N ALA A 549 8.62 57.73 -35.62
CA ALA A 549 8.52 58.36 -36.94
C ALA A 549 7.60 57.61 -37.92
N LEU A 550 6.40 57.24 -37.44
CA LEU A 550 5.40 56.48 -38.21
C LEU A 550 4.88 57.32 -39.38
N THR A 551 4.68 56.69 -40.54
CA THR A 551 4.09 57.37 -41.70
C THR A 551 2.58 57.12 -41.81
N PRO A 552 1.77 58.13 -42.16
CA PRO A 552 0.34 57.92 -42.37
C PRO A 552 0.06 56.85 -43.44
N GLY A 553 -0.87 55.93 -43.16
CA GLY A 553 -1.22 54.78 -43.98
C GLY A 553 -0.61 53.44 -43.50
N GLU A 554 0.33 53.49 -42.54
CA GLU A 554 0.90 52.29 -41.93
C GLU A 554 -0.10 51.60 -40.97
N ARG A 555 0.10 50.30 -40.74
CA ARG A 555 -0.57 49.56 -39.65
C ARG A 555 0.45 49.14 -38.60
N LEU A 556 0.11 49.34 -37.34
CA LEU A 556 0.95 49.03 -36.20
C LEU A 556 0.31 47.92 -35.37
N ALA A 557 0.95 46.76 -35.32
CA ALA A 557 0.59 45.68 -34.41
C ALA A 557 1.26 45.94 -33.05
N CYS A 558 0.47 45.98 -31.99
CA CYS A 558 0.90 46.22 -30.62
C CYS A 558 0.61 45.00 -29.77
N THR A 559 1.63 44.46 -29.11
CA THR A 559 1.50 43.31 -28.20
C THR A 559 2.27 43.61 -26.92
N VAL A 560 1.67 43.36 -25.76
CA VAL A 560 2.40 43.42 -24.50
C VAL A 560 2.99 42.06 -24.20
N THR A 561 4.27 42.02 -23.85
CA THR A 561 4.97 40.80 -23.44
C THR A 561 5.60 40.97 -22.06
N ALA A 562 5.58 39.91 -21.27
CA ALA A 562 6.20 39.86 -19.95
C ALA A 562 7.09 38.62 -19.86
N ARG A 563 8.21 38.74 -19.14
CA ARG A 563 9.14 37.63 -18.89
C ARG A 563 9.29 37.37 -17.41
N ASP A 564 9.38 36.10 -17.07
CA ASP A 564 9.67 35.63 -15.71
C ASP A 564 11.19 35.49 -15.49
N ARG A 565 11.56 34.84 -14.38
CA ARG A 565 12.96 34.48 -14.07
C ARG A 565 13.27 33.01 -14.34
N CYS A 566 12.33 32.23 -14.86
CA CYS A 566 12.48 30.79 -15.02
C CYS A 566 13.38 30.47 -16.22
N THR A 567 14.61 30.03 -15.96
CA THR A 567 15.60 29.71 -17.01
C THR A 567 15.77 28.21 -17.26
N LEU A 568 14.84 27.37 -16.77
CA LEU A 568 15.00 25.91 -16.80
C LEU A 568 15.06 25.34 -18.23
N ASP A 569 14.36 25.97 -19.19
CA ASP A 569 14.35 25.56 -20.60
C ASP A 569 15.32 26.37 -21.48
N GLY A 570 16.35 26.96 -20.86
CA GLY A 570 17.45 27.67 -21.53
C GLY A 570 17.20 29.16 -21.78
N ALA A 571 15.96 29.62 -21.75
CA ALA A 571 15.58 31.04 -21.79
C ALA A 571 14.49 31.33 -20.74
N ALA A 572 14.38 32.59 -20.34
CA ALA A 572 13.27 33.07 -19.53
C ALA A 572 11.93 32.81 -20.25
N GLN A 573 10.90 32.35 -19.54
CA GLN A 573 9.61 32.16 -20.17
C GLN A 573 9.01 33.53 -20.51
N GLU A 574 8.29 33.60 -21.63
CA GLU A 574 7.68 34.83 -22.12
C GLU A 574 6.17 34.63 -22.26
N GLY A 575 5.42 35.40 -21.48
CA GLY A 575 3.99 35.59 -21.61
C GLY A 575 3.67 36.65 -22.65
N ARG A 576 2.63 36.41 -23.48
CA ARG A 576 2.17 37.36 -24.49
C ARG A 576 0.69 37.65 -24.32
N GLY A 577 0.34 38.94 -24.33
CA GLY A 577 -1.04 39.40 -24.32
C GLY A 577 -1.69 39.35 -25.70
N GLU A 578 -2.91 39.86 -25.78
CA GLU A 578 -3.60 40.06 -27.05
C GLU A 578 -2.82 41.04 -27.96
N THR A 579 -2.91 40.84 -29.27
CA THR A 579 -2.30 41.73 -30.27
C THR A 579 -3.36 42.61 -30.90
N TRP A 580 -3.19 43.92 -30.83
CA TRP A 580 -4.10 44.90 -31.43
C TRP A 580 -3.45 45.58 -32.63
N SER A 581 -4.22 45.82 -33.69
CA SER A 581 -3.76 46.53 -34.88
C SER A 581 -4.34 47.94 -34.92
N LEU A 582 -3.48 48.93 -35.15
CA LEU A 582 -3.82 50.35 -35.20
C LEU A 582 -3.47 50.90 -36.58
N GLU A 583 -4.37 51.66 -37.18
CA GLU A 583 -4.08 52.39 -38.42
C GLU A 583 -3.45 53.76 -38.10
N VAL A 584 -2.30 54.04 -38.71
CA VAL A 584 -1.62 55.33 -38.56
C VAL A 584 -2.25 56.34 -39.53
N VAL A 585 -2.86 57.40 -39.00
CA VAL A 585 -3.60 58.39 -39.79
C VAL A 585 -3.05 59.81 -39.57
N THR A 586 -3.38 60.74 -40.47
CA THR A 586 -3.07 62.16 -40.26
C THR A 586 -3.99 62.76 -39.19
N PRO A 587 -3.59 63.85 -38.49
CA PRO A 587 -4.45 64.57 -37.57
C PRO A 587 -5.81 64.97 -38.15
N GLU A 588 -5.84 65.40 -39.42
CA GLU A 588 -7.06 65.78 -40.13
C GLU A 588 -7.94 64.56 -40.42
N ALA A 589 -7.34 63.44 -40.82
CA ALA A 589 -8.07 62.20 -41.07
C ALA A 589 -8.66 61.62 -39.78
N LEU A 590 -7.94 61.67 -38.66
CA LEU A 590 -8.48 61.25 -37.36
C LEU A 590 -9.67 62.11 -36.95
N ARG A 591 -9.58 63.44 -37.10
CA ARG A 591 -10.72 64.34 -36.82
C ARG A 591 -11.93 63.99 -37.67
N ALA A 592 -11.75 63.79 -38.98
CA ALA A 592 -12.84 63.42 -39.87
C ALA A 592 -13.49 62.07 -39.48
N LEU A 593 -12.70 61.07 -39.07
CA LEU A 593 -13.21 59.79 -38.57
C LEU A 593 -14.04 59.96 -37.30
N LEU A 594 -13.55 60.77 -36.34
CA LEU A 594 -14.25 61.03 -35.09
C LEU A 594 -15.51 61.87 -35.31
N GLU A 595 -15.49 62.86 -36.19
CA GLU A 595 -16.67 63.65 -36.58
C GLU A 595 -17.74 62.79 -37.25
N ALA A 596 -17.33 61.87 -38.15
CA ALA A 596 -18.25 60.90 -38.73
C ALA A 596 -18.89 60.00 -37.66
N ARG A 597 -18.12 59.61 -36.63
CA ARG A 597 -18.63 58.85 -35.48
C ARG A 597 -19.59 59.70 -34.63
N GLU A 598 -19.31 60.99 -34.40
CA GLU A 598 -20.21 61.91 -33.70
C GLU A 598 -21.57 62.02 -34.42
N ILE A 599 -21.59 62.11 -35.75
CA ILE A 599 -22.82 62.16 -36.55
C ILE A 599 -23.65 60.89 -36.39
N LEU A 600 -23.00 59.71 -36.38
CA LEU A 600 -23.69 58.43 -36.17
C LEU A 600 -24.28 58.34 -34.77
N LEU A 601 -23.52 58.75 -33.74
CA LEU A 601 -24.01 58.80 -32.35
C LEU A 601 -25.21 59.73 -32.21
N ARG A 602 -25.18 60.89 -32.87
CA ARG A 602 -26.31 61.81 -32.90
C ARG A 602 -27.55 61.18 -33.51
N ARG A 603 -27.44 60.57 -34.68
CA ARG A 603 -28.58 59.89 -35.34
C ARG A 603 -29.15 58.77 -34.48
N ARG A 604 -28.28 58.00 -33.81
CA ARG A 604 -28.68 56.96 -32.86
C ARG A 604 -29.47 57.56 -31.68
N PHE A 605 -28.98 58.66 -31.12
CA PHE A 605 -29.65 59.35 -30.01
C PHE A 605 -30.98 59.99 -30.42
N GLU A 606 -31.04 60.63 -31.60
CA GLU A 606 -32.26 61.19 -32.18
C GLU A 606 -33.34 60.12 -32.36
N SER A 607 -32.97 58.95 -32.91
CA SER A 607 -33.89 57.81 -33.02
C SER A 607 -34.42 57.35 -31.65
N ALA A 608 -33.57 57.33 -30.61
CA ALA A 608 -33.99 56.94 -29.26
C ALA A 608 -34.95 57.97 -28.62
N ILE A 609 -34.81 59.26 -28.96
CA ILE A 609 -35.74 60.33 -28.55
C ILE A 609 -37.07 60.20 -29.29
N ASP A 610 -37.06 59.88 -30.57
CA ASP A 610 -38.26 59.69 -31.38
C ASP A 610 -39.08 58.49 -30.88
N ASP A 611 -38.41 57.38 -30.55
CA ASP A 611 -39.06 56.20 -29.97
C ASP A 611 -39.77 56.53 -28.66
N LEU A 612 -39.10 57.26 -27.75
CA LEU A 612 -39.69 57.68 -26.49
C LEU A 612 -40.83 58.71 -26.70
N SER A 613 -40.70 59.59 -27.69
CA SER A 613 -41.74 60.55 -28.07
C SER A 613 -43.00 59.83 -28.55
N GLN A 614 -42.85 58.82 -29.41
CA GLN A 614 -43.96 57.99 -29.88
C GLN A 614 -44.61 57.19 -28.74
N ALA A 615 -43.80 56.62 -27.84
CA ALA A 615 -44.32 55.92 -26.67
C ALA A 615 -45.17 56.85 -25.77
N ARG A 616 -44.70 58.10 -25.58
CA ARG A 616 -45.43 59.14 -24.86
C ARG A 616 -46.74 59.53 -25.57
N GLU A 617 -46.76 59.64 -26.90
CA GLU A 617 -47.98 59.96 -27.66
C GLU A 617 -49.04 58.86 -27.59
N ARG A 618 -48.62 57.59 -27.62
CA ARG A 618 -49.53 56.45 -27.42
C ARG A 618 -50.16 56.47 -26.02
N LEU A 619 -49.38 56.84 -25.00
CA LEU A 619 -49.86 56.98 -23.63
C LEU A 619 -50.88 58.13 -23.46
N ALA A 620 -50.72 59.23 -24.21
CA ALA A 620 -51.62 60.37 -24.16
C ALA A 620 -52.91 60.17 -24.98
N SER A 621 -52.93 59.18 -25.89
CA SER A 621 -54.06 58.91 -26.78
C SER A 621 -55.17 58.14 -26.04
N PRO A 622 -56.45 58.57 -26.10
CA PRO A 622 -57.54 57.82 -25.48
C PRO A 622 -57.74 56.48 -26.19
N ALA A 623 -57.87 55.39 -25.43
CA ALA A 623 -58.11 54.06 -25.98
C ALA A 623 -59.36 54.07 -26.89
N PRO A 624 -59.32 53.44 -28.09
CA PRO A 624 -60.48 53.36 -28.96
C PRO A 624 -61.64 52.64 -28.25
N ALA A 625 -62.85 53.15 -28.42
CA ALA A 625 -64.06 52.68 -27.72
C ALA A 625 -64.54 51.28 -28.17
N THR A 626 -63.89 50.65 -29.14
CA THR A 626 -64.22 49.31 -29.64
C THR A 626 -62.95 48.44 -29.65
N PRO A 627 -62.87 47.39 -28.81
CA PRO A 627 -61.83 46.39 -28.96
C PRO A 627 -62.14 45.54 -30.21
N ASP A 628 -61.31 45.61 -31.25
CA ASP A 628 -61.23 44.54 -32.25
C ASP A 628 -60.48 43.37 -31.59
N ASP A 629 -61.14 42.23 -31.52
CA ASP A 629 -60.93 41.14 -30.55
C ASP A 629 -59.66 40.26 -30.75
N ASP A 630 -58.65 40.67 -31.54
CA ASP A 630 -57.48 39.82 -31.84
C ASP A 630 -56.10 40.52 -31.80
N ALA A 631 -56.00 41.78 -31.38
CA ALA A 631 -54.70 42.45 -31.21
C ALA A 631 -54.20 42.31 -29.76
N PHE A 632 -52.97 41.82 -29.57
CA PHE A 632 -52.26 41.85 -28.30
C PHE A 632 -52.03 43.33 -27.88
N ILE A 633 -52.97 43.92 -27.13
CA ILE A 633 -52.87 45.31 -26.67
C ILE A 633 -51.83 45.35 -25.55
N VAL A 634 -50.59 45.67 -25.90
CA VAL A 634 -49.56 46.01 -24.90
C VAL A 634 -50.05 47.24 -24.15
N ASP A 635 -50.08 47.17 -22.82
CA ASP A 635 -50.44 48.31 -21.98
C ASP A 635 -49.52 49.50 -22.31
N PRO A 636 -50.06 50.66 -22.73
CA PRO A 636 -49.27 51.81 -23.15
C PRO A 636 -48.35 52.33 -22.02
N VAL A 637 -48.70 52.10 -20.76
CA VAL A 637 -47.85 52.45 -19.61
C VAL A 637 -46.64 51.53 -19.53
N VAL A 638 -46.84 50.22 -19.75
CA VAL A 638 -45.75 49.22 -19.78
C VAL A 638 -44.82 49.47 -20.97
N ALA A 639 -45.38 49.73 -22.16
CA ALA A 639 -44.58 50.07 -23.35
C ALA A 639 -43.75 51.35 -23.16
N CYS A 640 -44.29 52.34 -22.45
CA CYS A 640 -43.56 53.56 -22.09
C CYS A 640 -42.41 53.28 -21.13
N ALA A 641 -42.62 52.43 -20.11
CA ALA A 641 -41.56 52.02 -19.18
C ALA A 641 -40.41 51.28 -19.90
N GLU A 642 -40.73 50.31 -20.76
CA GLU A 642 -39.73 49.56 -21.53
C GLU A 642 -38.92 50.47 -22.46
N THR A 643 -39.59 51.42 -23.13
CA THR A 643 -38.94 52.38 -24.01
C THR A 643 -38.06 53.34 -23.22
N ALA A 644 -38.51 53.84 -22.06
CA ALA A 644 -37.70 54.67 -21.18
C ALA A 644 -36.42 53.96 -20.69
N SER A 645 -36.52 52.68 -20.33
CA SER A 645 -35.38 51.85 -19.95
C SER A 645 -34.39 51.66 -21.11
N ARG A 646 -34.89 51.36 -22.31
CA ARG A 646 -34.05 51.27 -23.51
C ARG A 646 -33.35 52.59 -23.84
N THR A 647 -34.09 53.71 -23.83
CA THR A 647 -33.53 55.05 -24.05
C THR A 647 -32.49 55.39 -22.99
N ALA A 648 -32.61 54.90 -21.74
CA ALA A 648 -31.61 55.10 -20.70
C ALA A 648 -30.29 54.39 -21.04
N GLY A 649 -30.36 53.12 -21.49
CA GLY A 649 -29.18 52.39 -21.97
C GLY A 649 -28.53 53.10 -23.17
N GLU A 650 -29.33 53.47 -24.16
CA GLU A 650 -28.87 54.20 -25.35
C GLU A 650 -28.20 55.54 -25.00
N ALA A 651 -28.78 56.32 -24.09
CA ALA A 651 -28.20 57.59 -23.65
C ALA A 651 -26.89 57.39 -22.87
N ALA A 652 -26.79 56.34 -22.05
CA ALA A 652 -25.56 56.00 -21.34
C ALA A 652 -24.44 55.55 -22.30
N ASP A 653 -24.77 54.70 -23.27
CA ASP A 653 -23.85 54.24 -24.32
C ASP A 653 -23.33 55.42 -25.16
N VAL A 654 -24.22 56.33 -25.57
CA VAL A 654 -23.84 57.53 -26.33
C VAL A 654 -22.95 58.44 -25.48
N ALA A 655 -23.26 58.63 -24.20
CA ALA A 655 -22.42 59.41 -23.29
C ALA A 655 -21.01 58.83 -23.18
N GLU A 656 -20.88 57.51 -23.03
CA GLU A 656 -19.59 56.84 -22.95
C GLU A 656 -18.83 56.91 -24.27
N ALA A 657 -19.51 56.74 -25.40
CA ALA A 657 -18.89 56.90 -26.71
C ALA A 657 -18.31 58.31 -26.92
N PHE A 658 -18.97 59.36 -26.40
CA PHE A 658 -18.42 60.72 -26.41
C PHE A 658 -17.20 60.88 -25.51
N ARG A 659 -17.13 60.19 -24.36
CA ARG A 659 -15.91 60.15 -23.53
C ARG A 659 -14.77 59.42 -24.22
N THR A 660 -15.07 58.36 -24.96
CA THR A 660 -14.08 57.64 -25.78
C THR A 660 -13.54 58.54 -26.89
N ILE A 661 -14.40 59.29 -27.60
CA ILE A 661 -13.94 60.28 -28.60
C ILE A 661 -13.06 61.35 -27.95
N HIS A 662 -13.45 61.86 -26.79
CA HIS A 662 -12.64 62.80 -26.02
C HIS A 662 -11.27 62.21 -25.66
N LEU A 663 -11.23 60.95 -25.21
CA LEU A 663 -9.99 60.25 -24.91
C LEU A 663 -9.11 60.11 -26.16
N GLU A 664 -9.68 59.66 -27.29
CA GLU A 664 -8.97 59.52 -28.57
C GLU A 664 -8.38 60.86 -29.06
N LEU A 665 -9.10 61.97 -28.88
CA LEU A 665 -8.57 63.31 -29.17
C LEU A 665 -7.44 63.71 -28.23
N ALA A 666 -7.58 63.43 -26.94
CA ALA A 666 -6.57 63.75 -25.93
C ALA A 666 -5.27 62.96 -26.15
N THR A 667 -5.37 61.65 -26.40
CA THR A 667 -4.21 60.78 -26.65
C THR A 667 -3.47 61.11 -27.93
N ASN A 668 -4.09 61.84 -28.86
CA ASN A 668 -3.50 62.28 -30.11
C ASN A 668 -3.06 63.75 -30.09
N ASP A 669 -3.04 64.40 -28.92
CA ASP A 669 -2.70 65.82 -28.77
C ASP A 669 -3.58 66.75 -29.65
N LEU A 670 -4.84 66.36 -29.91
CA LEU A 670 -5.81 67.11 -30.73
C LEU A 670 -6.91 67.81 -29.92
N LEU A 671 -6.90 67.64 -28.59
CA LEU A 671 -7.90 68.21 -27.69
C LEU A 671 -7.68 69.73 -27.50
N THR A 672 -8.76 70.51 -27.62
CA THR A 672 -8.79 71.94 -27.26
C THR A 672 -9.79 72.17 -26.13
N PRO A 673 -9.63 73.22 -25.31
CA PRO A 673 -10.53 73.47 -24.18
C PRO A 673 -12.00 73.67 -24.61
N GLU A 674 -12.24 74.20 -25.82
CA GLU A 674 -13.58 74.33 -26.37
C GLU A 674 -14.20 72.97 -26.72
N VAL A 675 -13.40 72.05 -27.26
CA VAL A 675 -13.84 70.69 -27.60
C VAL A 675 -14.11 69.88 -26.33
N GLU A 676 -13.27 70.01 -25.30
CA GLU A 676 -13.48 69.37 -24.00
C GLU A 676 -14.78 69.85 -23.34
N GLU A 677 -14.99 71.16 -23.27
CA GLU A 677 -16.23 71.76 -22.74
C GLU A 677 -17.47 71.23 -23.49
N ARG A 678 -17.39 71.13 -24.82
CA ARG A 678 -18.46 70.57 -25.66
C ARG A 678 -18.73 69.10 -25.36
N LEU A 679 -17.72 68.25 -25.52
CA LEU A 679 -17.91 66.79 -25.48
C LEU A 679 -18.28 66.30 -24.08
N ILE A 680 -17.63 66.85 -23.05
CA ILE A 680 -17.82 66.37 -21.69
C ILE A 680 -18.92 67.13 -20.96
N ARG A 681 -18.80 68.45 -20.81
CA ARG A 681 -19.70 69.23 -19.94
C ARG A 681 -21.06 69.50 -20.57
N GLN A 682 -21.13 69.69 -21.87
CA GLN A 682 -22.38 70.02 -22.57
C GLN A 682 -23.11 68.81 -23.13
N ILE A 683 -22.43 67.69 -23.37
CA ILE A 683 -23.01 66.48 -23.98
C ILE A 683 -22.94 65.29 -23.02
N ALA A 684 -21.75 64.71 -22.77
CA ALA A 684 -21.64 63.43 -22.06
C ALA A 684 -22.13 63.47 -20.61
N ALA A 685 -21.80 64.52 -19.84
CA ALA A 685 -22.22 64.66 -18.45
C ALA A 685 -23.75 64.85 -18.31
N PRO A 686 -24.40 65.75 -19.08
CA PRO A 686 -25.87 65.84 -19.11
C PRO A 686 -26.55 64.54 -19.54
N LEU A 687 -26.04 63.84 -20.58
CA LEU A 687 -26.59 62.54 -20.99
C LEU A 687 -26.53 61.51 -19.86
N THR A 688 -25.40 61.45 -19.16
CA THR A 688 -25.22 60.54 -18.02
C THR A 688 -26.18 60.87 -16.89
N ALA A 689 -26.41 62.16 -16.60
CA ALA A 689 -27.36 62.59 -15.59
C ALA A 689 -28.79 62.18 -15.96
N VAL A 690 -29.21 62.35 -17.22
CA VAL A 690 -30.54 61.95 -17.70
C VAL A 690 -30.70 60.41 -17.68
N ALA A 691 -29.68 59.68 -18.13
CA ALA A 691 -29.67 58.22 -18.17
C ALA A 691 -29.71 57.57 -16.78
N SER A 692 -28.99 58.13 -15.81
CA SER A 692 -28.90 57.58 -14.45
C SER A 692 -30.03 58.01 -13.52
N ARG A 693 -30.72 59.12 -13.83
CA ARG A 693 -31.74 59.70 -12.94
C ARG A 693 -33.11 59.88 -13.60
N ASP A 694 -33.22 60.70 -14.63
CA ASP A 694 -34.51 61.15 -15.16
C ASP A 694 -35.28 60.05 -15.90
N LEU A 695 -34.60 59.22 -16.67
CA LEU A 695 -35.23 58.08 -17.37
C LEU A 695 -35.61 56.94 -16.41
N PRO A 696 -34.77 56.55 -15.42
CA PRO A 696 -35.19 55.66 -14.34
C PRO A 696 -36.33 56.23 -13.46
N ASP A 697 -36.35 57.55 -13.24
CA ASP A 697 -37.46 58.23 -12.55
C ASP A 697 -38.78 58.12 -13.35
N LEU A 698 -38.71 58.24 -14.68
CA LEU A 698 -39.85 58.03 -15.58
C LEU A 698 -40.32 56.58 -15.58
N GLU A 699 -39.41 55.61 -15.68
CA GLU A 699 -39.74 54.18 -15.61
C GLU A 699 -40.43 53.82 -14.28
N ARG A 700 -39.95 54.36 -13.15
CA ARG A 700 -40.62 54.19 -11.85
C ARG A 700 -42.00 54.85 -11.82
N ALA A 701 -42.14 56.04 -12.41
CA ALA A 701 -43.45 56.69 -12.50
C ALA A 701 -44.47 55.85 -13.28
N CYS A 702 -44.05 55.10 -14.31
CA CYS A 702 -44.94 54.18 -15.03
C CYS A 702 -45.52 53.06 -14.14
N ARG A 703 -44.87 52.72 -13.02
CA ARG A 703 -45.39 51.71 -12.08
C ARG A 703 -46.31 52.30 -11.02
N ASP A 704 -45.95 53.48 -10.51
CA ASP A 704 -46.51 53.99 -9.26
C ASP A 704 -47.45 55.20 -9.45
N ALA A 705 -47.52 55.78 -10.65
CA ALA A 705 -48.24 57.03 -10.91
C ALA A 705 -49.38 56.89 -11.92
N THR A 706 -50.32 57.85 -11.88
CA THR A 706 -51.41 57.93 -12.87
C THR A 706 -50.85 58.21 -14.27
N PRO A 707 -51.48 57.73 -15.36
CA PRO A 707 -51.04 57.99 -16.74
C PRO A 707 -50.77 59.47 -17.05
N ALA A 708 -51.59 60.39 -16.52
CA ALA A 708 -51.38 61.84 -16.70
C ALA A 708 -50.07 62.34 -16.05
N ALA A 709 -49.71 61.80 -14.89
CA ALA A 709 -48.44 62.13 -14.21
C ALA A 709 -47.23 61.50 -14.94
N VAL A 710 -47.40 60.32 -15.53
CA VAL A 710 -46.38 59.68 -16.39
C VAL A 710 -46.14 60.51 -17.65
N VAL A 711 -47.20 60.99 -18.32
CA VAL A 711 -47.08 61.90 -19.48
C VAL A 711 -46.33 63.18 -19.11
N GLN A 712 -46.67 63.82 -17.99
CA GLN A 712 -45.96 65.03 -17.53
C GLN A 712 -44.48 64.76 -17.25
N ARG A 713 -44.14 63.61 -16.66
CA ARG A 713 -42.75 63.22 -16.41
C ARG A 713 -42.03 62.93 -17.73
N ALA A 714 -42.67 62.25 -18.67
CA ALA A 714 -42.13 61.96 -19.99
C ALA A 714 -41.85 63.26 -20.77
N ASP A 715 -42.74 64.25 -20.69
CA ASP A 715 -42.55 65.56 -21.31
C ASP A 715 -41.31 66.28 -20.76
N ALA A 716 -41.15 66.31 -19.44
CA ALA A 716 -39.98 66.93 -18.80
C ALA A 716 -38.66 66.21 -19.18
N THR A 717 -38.68 64.87 -19.26
CA THR A 717 -37.51 64.09 -19.67
C THR A 717 -37.18 64.30 -21.15
N LEU A 718 -38.19 64.29 -22.04
CA LEU A 718 -38.04 64.57 -23.47
C LEU A 718 -37.52 65.99 -23.73
N GLU A 719 -37.95 66.99 -22.96
CA GLU A 719 -37.44 68.36 -23.05
C GLU A 719 -35.94 68.41 -22.78
N ARG A 720 -35.45 67.72 -21.73
CA ARG A 720 -34.01 67.63 -21.44
C ARG A 720 -33.23 66.90 -22.52
N LEU A 721 -33.75 65.76 -22.99
CA LEU A 721 -33.11 64.99 -24.06
C LEU A 721 -32.99 65.82 -25.35
N ARG A 722 -34.06 66.53 -25.73
CA ARG A 722 -34.08 67.42 -26.90
C ARG A 722 -33.15 68.63 -26.71
N ALA A 723 -33.02 69.17 -25.51
CA ALA A 723 -32.07 70.24 -25.23
C ALA A 723 -30.61 69.78 -25.42
N ILE A 724 -30.29 68.56 -25.00
CA ILE A 724 -28.97 67.95 -25.25
C ILE A 724 -28.76 67.71 -26.75
N LEU A 725 -29.75 67.13 -27.45
CA LEU A 725 -29.68 66.91 -28.90
C LEU A 725 -29.50 68.24 -29.67
N ALA A 726 -30.22 69.30 -29.28
CA ALA A 726 -30.07 70.62 -29.84
C ALA A 726 -28.64 71.14 -29.67
N ARG A 727 -28.02 70.86 -28.52
CA ARG A 727 -26.61 71.22 -28.28
C ARG A 727 -25.63 70.45 -29.17
N MET A 728 -25.92 69.19 -29.48
CA MET A 728 -25.15 68.41 -30.46
C MET A 728 -25.26 69.02 -31.87
N ILE A 729 -26.45 69.45 -32.28
CA ILE A 729 -26.71 70.03 -33.63
C ILE A 729 -26.12 71.44 -33.78
N GLU A 730 -26.32 72.30 -32.78
CA GLU A 730 -25.84 73.70 -32.81
C GLU A 730 -24.31 73.73 -33.00
N LEU A 731 -23.60 72.83 -32.32
CA LEU A 731 -22.15 72.77 -32.36
C LEU A 731 -21.60 72.09 -33.61
N GLU A 732 -22.37 71.20 -34.26
CA GLU A 732 -22.07 70.67 -35.60
C GLU A 732 -22.14 71.81 -36.65
N SER A 733 -23.18 72.64 -36.57
CA SER A 733 -23.37 73.76 -37.50
C SER A 733 -22.26 74.81 -37.41
N TYR A 734 -21.75 75.06 -36.20
CA TYR A 734 -20.63 75.96 -35.97
C TYR A 734 -19.33 75.41 -36.55
N ASN A 735 -19.02 74.12 -36.32
CA ASN A 735 -17.83 73.49 -36.88
C ASN A 735 -17.87 73.43 -38.41
N GLN A 736 -19.01 73.08 -39.01
CA GLN A 736 -19.18 73.13 -40.47
C GLN A 736 -18.99 74.54 -41.03
N LEU A 737 -19.40 75.58 -40.29
CA LEU A 737 -19.19 76.97 -40.70
C LEU A 737 -17.71 77.35 -40.62
N VAL A 738 -17.02 76.95 -39.55
CA VAL A 738 -15.58 77.19 -39.34
C VAL A 738 -14.74 76.44 -40.37
N GLU A 739 -15.11 75.22 -40.73
CA GLU A 739 -14.41 74.42 -41.74
C GLU A 739 -14.59 75.02 -43.13
N ARG A 740 -15.81 75.39 -43.51
CA ARG A 740 -16.06 76.16 -44.76
C ARG A 740 -15.23 77.45 -44.79
N LEU A 741 -15.06 78.12 -43.66
CA LEU A 741 -14.27 79.35 -43.57
C LEU A 741 -12.76 79.06 -43.70
N ARG A 742 -12.27 77.96 -43.11
CA ARG A 742 -10.88 77.49 -43.28
C ARG A 742 -10.59 77.04 -44.72
N ASP A 743 -11.51 76.36 -45.37
CA ASP A 743 -11.37 75.96 -46.77
C ASP A 743 -11.29 77.17 -47.69
N VAL A 744 -12.11 78.20 -47.44
CA VAL A 744 -12.02 79.49 -48.14
C VAL A 744 -10.66 80.15 -47.91
N ILE A 745 -10.12 80.12 -46.69
CA ILE A 745 -8.79 80.66 -46.38
C ILE A 745 -7.68 79.88 -47.10
N ARG A 746 -7.70 78.53 -47.06
CA ARG A 746 -6.71 77.70 -47.78
C ARG A 746 -6.79 77.92 -49.29
N LEU A 747 -8.00 78.00 -49.84
CA LEU A 747 -8.20 78.29 -51.26
C LEU A 747 -7.64 79.67 -51.61
N GLN A 748 -7.83 80.69 -50.76
CA GLN A 748 -7.22 82.00 -50.94
C GLN A 748 -5.69 81.95 -50.87
N GLU A 749 -5.10 81.21 -49.94
CA GLU A 749 -3.65 81.06 -49.82
C GLU A 749 -3.06 80.30 -51.01
N GLN A 750 -3.72 79.24 -51.47
CA GLN A 750 -3.33 78.47 -52.64
C GLN A 750 -3.41 79.32 -53.90
N ILE A 751 -4.52 80.03 -54.13
CA ILE A 751 -4.64 80.98 -55.24
C ILE A 751 -3.54 82.04 -55.14
N ARG A 752 -3.25 82.58 -53.96
CA ARG A 752 -2.18 83.57 -53.76
C ARG A 752 -0.80 83.00 -54.10
N ALA A 753 -0.52 81.76 -53.70
CA ALA A 753 0.73 81.07 -54.02
C ALA A 753 0.87 80.82 -55.53
N GLU A 754 -0.18 80.28 -56.17
CA GLU A 754 -0.25 80.08 -57.62
C GLU A 754 -0.08 81.41 -58.38
N THR A 755 -0.72 82.49 -57.92
CA THR A 755 -0.60 83.82 -58.53
C THR A 755 0.82 84.38 -58.38
N LEU A 756 1.47 84.17 -57.22
CA LEU A 756 2.86 84.56 -56.99
C LEU A 756 3.84 83.76 -57.87
N GLU A 757 3.60 82.46 -58.07
CA GLU A 757 4.38 81.63 -58.99
C GLU A 757 4.19 82.07 -60.45
N GLU A 758 2.95 82.33 -60.86
CA GLU A 758 2.59 82.84 -62.19
C GLU A 758 3.27 84.21 -62.44
N GLN A 759 3.25 85.11 -61.46
CA GLN A 759 3.94 86.41 -61.53
C GLN A 759 5.47 86.25 -61.59
N LYS A 760 6.06 85.35 -60.79
CA LYS A 760 7.50 85.03 -60.89
C LYS A 760 7.85 84.45 -62.27
N ARG A 761 6.99 83.60 -62.82
CA ARG A 761 7.16 82.99 -64.15
C ARG A 761 7.07 84.05 -65.27
N ARG A 762 6.10 84.98 -65.20
CA ARG A 762 5.98 86.11 -66.13
C ARG A 762 7.12 87.11 -65.99
N GLY A 763 7.56 87.42 -64.77
CA GLY A 763 8.72 88.27 -64.52
C GLY A 763 10.01 87.67 -65.10
N ARG A 764 10.22 86.36 -64.92
CA ARG A 764 11.32 85.63 -65.59
C ARG A 764 11.21 85.68 -67.11
N ALA A 765 10.01 85.56 -67.67
CA ALA A 765 9.80 85.62 -69.12
C ALA A 765 10.05 87.02 -69.72
N LEU A 766 9.77 88.10 -68.98
CA LEU A 766 10.04 89.48 -69.40
C LEU A 766 11.53 89.84 -69.33
N LEU A 767 12.28 89.29 -68.35
CA LEU A 767 13.74 89.43 -68.27
C LEU A 767 14.49 88.62 -69.35
N GLN A 768 13.81 87.69 -70.02
CA GLN A 768 14.36 86.83 -71.08
C GLN A 768 14.00 87.32 -72.50
N ARG A 769 13.32 88.45 -72.66
CA ARG A 769 13.13 89.11 -73.96
C ARG A 769 14.23 90.18 -74.16
N PRO A 770 15.05 90.08 -75.22
CA PRO A 770 16.14 91.02 -75.49
C PRO A 770 15.65 92.40 -75.91
#